data_AF-A0A4Q9LZI5-F1
#
_entry.id   AF-A0A4Q9LZI5-F1
#
_cell.length_a   1.000
_cell.length_b   1.000
_cell.length_c   1.000
_cell.angle_alpha   90.00
_cell.angle_beta   90.00
_cell.angle_gamma   90.00
#
_symmetry.space_group_name_H-M   'P 1'
#
loop_
_entity.id
_entity.type
_entity.pdbx_description
1 polymer ?
#
loop_
_entity_poly.entity_id
_entity_poly.type
_entity_poly.pdbx_seq_one_letter_code
_entity_poly.pdbx_strand_id
1 'polypeptide(L)'
;MSIFYLKGHLHSLFLCLNIYFLLVYCQNVIFYSIENANIDIDYVENGKIDSFKFEIKSMYILNTFKSVYLLQNQYLKCVYINNSYKYYIPNIVEIPGHENIILNFSAFDDEQDNVLTSKIFMGQISYKFLLRFIKYSTEEDAFINALSFMEFINILTVLEILGFKRTKNNNTFLKHLLVSSITNESFHSSDMFPKLPNSDYDRFQLNLEYLFSVFLKFVFIDKISNYTFLYFKNNSSSKDPLKNLSYRGYIRYKERLGNDNIIFLESHICSHLEKLLKYSWIKNSIICFIRHCNVDLYLIAMKMGKLKPMISNFIDLIKPDSLKKLIITDNVINKPTLKVLIHYEYFPITKFVKIICDLDIEEIHLILRNSQNIKRLIIESKEACYNIFFELKKHAIIHKNLNIKYKCNILIMQCRMNDIFQNLPENLSFYIRKFHISFTHCEFCMMKSLTFFRKVLIKYNTKKKLKKYKNQFYNCINTKDVYISTKQNKPEKIHRKIFKYIFRMEKLESILLENIIIPEILIWHILESKNLISIKLYNSCIPTHFSHDYNILNYILRSITIKESKYTLNDNFFKFLLLFRNLTFLKLYIKDIDSDFEMRNKHCTSRIINTPNDNLIVKLEYLKVNIKEETIIDWSILFAFSNFFDISNLNILILQMHELNEKDAFIISNLRSLKEICLSIYRQKTEIMLKRLTKILENKFIKRIRLDICNLNNYMFEYIYKFKNFDMVFIHFQYFEAYDLNSLHRIRCNYPNSVIFLYEYNRLVSSEVKCFLKEHNIG
;
A
#
# COMPACT_ATOMS: atom_id res chain seq x y z
N MET A 1 -2.08 42.25 -17.94
CA MET A 1 -3.07 41.24 -17.51
C MET A 1 -2.71 39.89 -18.12
N SER A 2 -1.92 39.10 -17.43
CA SER A 2 -1.40 37.80 -17.90
C SER A 2 -1.97 36.71 -17.00
N ILE A 3 -3.22 36.32 -17.30
CA ILE A 3 -4.03 35.41 -16.50
C ILE A 3 -4.43 34.24 -17.42
N PHE A 4 -3.97 33.04 -17.07
CA PHE A 4 -4.64 31.73 -17.28
C PHE A 4 -4.45 30.85 -18.54
N TYR A 5 -3.36 30.93 -19.32
CA TYR A 5 -3.19 29.99 -20.45
C TYR A 5 -2.46 28.65 -20.18
N LEU A 6 -1.75 28.47 -19.06
CA LEU A 6 -1.08 27.18 -18.77
C LEU A 6 -2.00 26.12 -18.12
N LYS A 7 -3.00 26.56 -17.37
CA LYS A 7 -3.93 25.69 -16.62
C LYS A 7 -4.85 24.92 -17.58
N GLY A 8 -5.23 25.57 -18.68
CA GLY A 8 -6.02 24.98 -19.76
C GLY A 8 -5.27 23.85 -20.45
N HIS A 9 -4.03 24.07 -20.88
CA HIS A 9 -3.30 23.10 -21.71
C HIS A 9 -2.95 21.79 -21.00
N LEU A 10 -2.54 21.79 -19.73
CA LEU A 10 -2.17 20.55 -19.04
C LEU A 10 -3.39 19.76 -18.57
N HIS A 11 -4.43 20.45 -18.07
CA HIS A 11 -5.70 19.80 -17.74
C HIS A 11 -6.39 19.34 -19.02
N SER A 12 -6.41 20.12 -20.09
CA SER A 12 -6.94 19.68 -21.39
C SER A 12 -6.10 18.56 -21.96
N LEU A 13 -4.76 18.55 -21.87
CA LEU A 13 -3.97 17.43 -22.40
C LEU A 13 -4.22 16.12 -21.63
N PHE A 14 -4.30 16.16 -20.29
CA PHE A 14 -4.59 14.98 -19.49
C PHE A 14 -6.05 14.54 -19.52
N LEU A 15 -6.98 15.50 -19.60
CA LEU A 15 -8.42 15.25 -19.73
C LEU A 15 -8.69 14.78 -21.16
N CYS A 16 -8.09 15.36 -22.19
CA CYS A 16 -8.09 14.84 -23.57
C CYS A 16 -7.47 13.45 -23.61
N LEU A 17 -6.27 13.20 -23.09
CA LEU A 17 -5.69 11.84 -23.08
C LEU A 17 -6.58 10.81 -22.37
N ASN A 18 -7.17 11.13 -21.21
CA ASN A 18 -8.07 10.22 -20.50
C ASN A 18 -9.43 10.06 -21.20
N ILE A 19 -10.04 11.15 -21.66
CA ILE A 19 -11.29 11.15 -22.44
C ILE A 19 -11.09 10.41 -23.75
N TYR A 20 -9.94 10.58 -24.39
CA TYR A 20 -9.54 9.90 -25.62
C TYR A 20 -9.35 8.41 -25.43
N PHE A 21 -8.61 7.97 -24.40
CA PHE A 21 -8.52 6.55 -24.05
C PHE A 21 -9.87 5.92 -23.66
N LEU A 22 -10.84 6.73 -23.24
CA LEU A 22 -12.24 6.34 -23.00
C LEU A 22 -13.11 6.40 -24.26
N LEU A 23 -12.77 7.24 -25.25
CA LEU A 23 -13.55 7.54 -26.46
C LEU A 23 -13.11 6.79 -27.72
N VAL A 24 -12.01 6.01 -27.72
CA VAL A 24 -11.66 5.12 -28.85
C VAL A 24 -12.65 3.94 -28.94
N TYR A 25 -13.87 4.25 -29.32
CA TYR A 25 -14.90 3.35 -29.81
C TYR A 25 -15.55 4.04 -31.01
N CYS A 26 -14.99 3.84 -32.20
CA CYS A 26 -15.68 3.99 -33.48
C CYS A 26 -15.01 3.09 -34.55
N GLN A 27 -15.83 2.62 -35.48
CA GLN A 27 -15.53 1.55 -36.44
C GLN A 27 -15.07 2.16 -37.79
N ASN A 28 -13.97 1.61 -38.31
CA ASN A 28 -13.46 1.66 -39.68
C ASN A 28 -12.63 2.89 -40.11
N VAL A 29 -11.51 2.62 -40.79
CA VAL A 29 -10.60 3.62 -41.38
C VAL A 29 -10.83 3.64 -42.89
N ILE A 30 -11.13 4.80 -43.48
CA ILE A 30 -11.44 4.93 -44.90
C ILE A 30 -10.36 5.77 -45.61
N PHE A 31 -9.72 5.20 -46.64
CA PHE A 31 -8.75 5.85 -47.53
C PHE A 31 -9.41 6.18 -48.87
N TYR A 32 -9.02 7.30 -49.47
CA TYR A 32 -9.45 7.68 -50.82
C TYR A 32 -8.23 7.77 -51.73
N SER A 33 -8.21 7.05 -52.85
CA SER A 33 -7.12 7.13 -53.84
C SER A 33 -7.65 7.31 -55.26
N ILE A 34 -6.83 7.88 -56.14
CA ILE A 34 -7.09 7.99 -57.58
C ILE A 34 -6.01 7.19 -58.29
N GLU A 35 -6.38 6.08 -58.92
CA GLU A 35 -5.49 5.39 -59.87
C GLU A 35 -5.48 6.14 -61.20
N ASN A 36 -4.37 6.12 -61.93
CA ASN A 36 -4.27 6.80 -63.24
C ASN A 36 -5.26 6.23 -64.28
N ALA A 37 -5.85 5.06 -64.03
CA ALA A 37 -6.88 4.44 -64.86
C ALA A 37 -8.31 4.91 -64.52
N ASN A 38 -8.50 5.73 -63.46
CA ASN A 38 -9.83 6.15 -63.04
C ASN A 38 -10.49 7.05 -64.08
N ILE A 39 -11.76 6.73 -64.37
CA ILE A 39 -12.59 7.40 -65.37
C ILE A 39 -12.93 8.80 -64.87
N ASP A 40 -12.48 9.82 -65.60
CA ASP A 40 -12.99 11.19 -65.45
C ASP A 40 -14.50 11.17 -65.65
N ILE A 41 -15.26 11.69 -64.68
CA ILE A 41 -16.72 11.77 -64.79
C ILE A 41 -17.16 13.21 -65.04
N ASP A 42 -18.02 13.38 -66.06
CA ASP A 42 -18.73 14.63 -66.31
C ASP A 42 -19.84 14.80 -65.26
N TYR A 43 -19.45 15.33 -64.11
CA TYR A 43 -20.36 15.62 -63.01
C TYR A 43 -20.75 17.10 -63.01
N VAL A 44 -22.05 17.38 -63.19
CA VAL A 44 -22.61 18.74 -63.14
C VAL A 44 -22.98 19.08 -61.70
N GLU A 45 -22.29 20.08 -61.13
CA GLU A 45 -22.38 20.45 -59.72
C GLU A 45 -23.73 21.15 -59.42
N ASN A 46 -24.76 20.37 -59.07
CA ASN A 46 -26.04 20.92 -58.59
C ASN A 46 -25.92 21.40 -57.13
N GLY A 47 -25.20 22.50 -56.91
CA GLY A 47 -25.26 23.30 -55.68
C GLY A 47 -25.00 22.58 -54.36
N LYS A 48 -24.12 21.56 -54.31
CA LYS A 48 -23.78 20.87 -53.06
C LYS A 48 -22.45 21.34 -52.47
N ILE A 49 -22.45 21.48 -51.14
CA ILE A 49 -21.39 22.00 -50.28
C ILE A 49 -20.25 20.96 -50.20
N ASP A 50 -19.00 21.39 -50.41
CA ASP A 50 -17.80 20.57 -50.19
C ASP A 50 -17.85 19.93 -48.80
N SER A 51 -17.70 18.60 -48.70
CA SER A 51 -17.74 17.91 -47.41
C SER A 51 -16.42 18.06 -46.65
N PHE A 52 -15.30 18.07 -47.38
CA PHE A 52 -13.96 18.22 -46.79
C PHE A 52 -12.93 18.64 -47.84
N LYS A 53 -11.97 19.53 -47.50
CA LYS A 53 -10.83 19.86 -48.36
C LYS A 53 -9.58 19.12 -47.88
N PHE A 54 -8.95 18.35 -48.75
CA PHE A 54 -7.68 17.68 -48.44
C PHE A 54 -6.51 18.67 -48.42
N GLU A 55 -5.67 18.59 -47.40
CA GLU A 55 -4.44 19.36 -47.29
C GLU A 55 -3.31 18.65 -48.06
N ILE A 56 -3.00 19.14 -49.27
CA ILE A 56 -2.01 18.49 -50.15
C ILE A 56 -0.60 18.94 -49.78
N LYS A 57 0.19 18.04 -49.18
CA LYS A 57 1.60 18.29 -48.80
C LYS A 57 2.62 17.56 -49.68
N SER A 58 2.17 16.67 -50.56
CA SER A 58 3.04 15.93 -51.48
C SER A 58 3.41 16.79 -52.69
N MET A 59 4.71 17.05 -52.90
CA MET A 59 5.24 17.75 -54.08
C MET A 59 4.79 17.10 -55.40
N TYR A 60 4.71 15.76 -55.45
CA TYR A 60 4.26 15.03 -56.63
C TYR A 60 2.78 15.30 -56.97
N ILE A 61 1.93 15.36 -55.93
CA ILE A 61 0.50 15.65 -56.10
C ILE A 61 0.27 17.14 -56.36
N LEU A 62 1.03 18.02 -55.70
CA LEU A 62 1.02 19.47 -55.92
C LEU A 62 1.43 19.85 -57.34
N ASN A 63 2.31 19.06 -57.98
CA ASN A 63 2.66 19.22 -59.40
C ASN A 63 1.50 18.89 -60.36
N THR A 64 0.41 18.28 -59.88
CA THR A 64 -0.78 18.03 -60.69
C THR A 64 -2.01 18.80 -60.21
N PHE A 65 -2.24 18.85 -58.90
CA PHE A 65 -3.46 19.38 -58.29
C PHE A 65 -3.12 20.53 -57.33
N LYS A 66 -3.82 21.65 -57.53
CA LYS A 66 -3.82 22.81 -56.65
C LYS A 66 -4.62 22.57 -55.36
N SER A 67 -5.72 21.82 -55.45
CA SER A 67 -6.53 21.43 -54.28
C SER A 67 -7.44 20.26 -54.63
N VAL A 68 -7.73 19.39 -53.65
CA VAL A 68 -8.66 18.27 -53.81
C VAL A 68 -9.71 18.36 -52.71
N TYR A 69 -10.97 18.19 -53.07
CA TYR A 69 -12.11 18.22 -52.16
C TYR A 69 -12.86 16.89 -52.23
N LEU A 70 -13.28 16.39 -51.09
CA LEU A 70 -14.31 15.36 -50.99
C LEU A 70 -15.67 16.06 -51.08
N LEU A 71 -16.54 15.55 -51.94
CA LEU A 71 -17.93 15.97 -52.01
C LEU A 71 -18.80 15.11 -51.09
N GLN A 72 -20.00 15.59 -50.74
CA GLN A 72 -20.94 14.82 -49.91
C GLN A 72 -21.37 13.48 -50.52
N ASN A 73 -21.32 13.36 -51.85
CA ASN A 73 -21.58 12.12 -52.58
C ASN A 73 -20.32 11.24 -52.73
N GLN A 74 -19.27 11.52 -51.96
CA GLN A 74 -18.00 10.78 -51.92
C GLN A 74 -17.13 10.85 -53.18
N TYR A 75 -17.47 11.69 -54.17
CA TYR A 75 -16.56 11.98 -55.28
C TYR A 75 -15.45 12.96 -54.89
N LEU A 76 -14.31 12.85 -55.56
CA LEU A 76 -13.21 13.79 -55.40
C LEU A 76 -13.27 14.87 -56.47
N LYS A 77 -13.47 16.12 -56.06
CA LYS A 77 -13.27 17.30 -56.91
C LYS A 77 -11.79 17.68 -56.87
N CYS A 78 -11.08 17.43 -57.95
CA CYS A 78 -9.66 17.74 -58.07
C CYS A 78 -9.48 19.00 -58.92
N VAL A 79 -8.96 20.06 -58.32
CA VAL A 79 -8.60 21.32 -59.00
C VAL A 79 -7.14 21.21 -59.42
N TYR A 80 -6.88 21.32 -60.71
CA TYR A 80 -5.55 21.32 -61.30
C TYR A 80 -4.84 22.67 -61.14
N ILE A 81 -3.52 22.69 -61.37
CA ILE A 81 -2.71 23.91 -61.29
C ILE A 81 -3.21 25.00 -62.25
N ASN A 82 -3.67 24.62 -63.44
CA ASN A 82 -4.24 25.52 -64.44
C ASN A 82 -5.67 26.00 -64.10
N ASN A 83 -6.15 25.75 -62.87
CA ASN A 83 -7.50 26.04 -62.37
C ASN A 83 -8.65 25.31 -63.07
N SER A 84 -8.38 24.39 -64.00
CA SER A 84 -9.42 23.44 -64.41
C SER A 84 -9.72 22.49 -63.26
N TYR A 85 -10.91 21.90 -63.23
CA TYR A 85 -11.24 20.88 -62.26
C TYR A 85 -11.90 19.69 -62.94
N LYS A 86 -11.67 18.51 -62.37
CA LYS A 86 -12.34 17.27 -62.77
C LYS A 86 -12.81 16.52 -61.55
N TYR A 87 -13.79 15.66 -61.76
CA TYR A 87 -14.32 14.80 -60.73
C TYR A 87 -13.84 13.38 -60.95
N TYR A 88 -13.43 12.76 -59.85
CA TYR A 88 -12.95 11.40 -59.82
C TYR A 88 -13.83 10.57 -58.91
N ILE A 89 -14.10 9.34 -59.35
CA ILE A 89 -14.53 8.28 -58.46
C ILE A 89 -13.27 7.82 -57.71
N PRO A 90 -13.19 8.02 -56.38
CA PRO A 90 -12.06 7.51 -55.63
C PRO A 90 -12.16 5.99 -55.47
N ASN A 91 -11.02 5.31 -55.49
CA ASN A 91 -10.90 3.99 -54.89
C ASN A 91 -10.95 4.18 -53.38
N ILE A 92 -11.98 3.61 -52.76
CA ILE A 92 -12.23 3.70 -51.33
C ILE A 92 -11.74 2.40 -50.70
N VAL A 93 -10.66 2.48 -49.91
CA VAL A 93 -10.20 1.33 -49.12
C VAL A 93 -10.69 1.53 -47.70
N GLU A 94 -11.56 0.65 -47.24
CA GLU A 94 -12.07 0.64 -45.88
C GLU A 94 -11.41 -0.50 -45.10
N ILE A 95 -10.65 -0.18 -44.04
CA ILE A 95 -10.08 -1.17 -43.14
C ILE A 95 -11.03 -1.34 -41.95
N PRO A 96 -11.68 -2.52 -41.80
CA PRO A 96 -12.62 -2.76 -40.70
C PRO A 96 -11.88 -2.89 -39.37
N GLY A 97 -12.46 -2.36 -38.29
CA GLY A 97 -11.84 -2.28 -36.94
C GLY A 97 -11.62 -3.60 -36.18
N HIS A 98 -11.59 -4.73 -36.88
CA HIS A 98 -11.42 -6.08 -36.33
C HIS A 98 -10.21 -6.85 -36.89
N GLU A 99 -9.57 -6.38 -37.95
CA GLU A 99 -8.39 -7.04 -38.53
C GLU A 99 -7.08 -6.45 -38.01
N ASN A 100 -6.00 -7.25 -38.04
CA ASN A 100 -4.65 -6.81 -37.67
C ASN A 100 -4.16 -5.76 -38.68
N ILE A 101 -4.47 -4.48 -38.40
CA ILE A 101 -4.08 -3.32 -39.20
C ILE A 101 -2.58 -3.33 -39.57
N ILE A 102 -1.73 -3.90 -38.72
CA ILE A 102 -0.27 -4.02 -38.93
C ILE A 102 0.07 -4.94 -40.13
N LEU A 103 -0.67 -6.04 -40.35
CA LEU A 103 -0.43 -6.97 -41.46
C LEU A 103 -0.93 -6.43 -42.81
N ASN A 104 -1.98 -5.61 -42.80
CA ASN A 104 -2.48 -4.96 -44.01
C ASN A 104 -1.63 -3.74 -44.41
N PHE A 105 -0.94 -3.10 -43.45
CA PHE A 105 0.02 -2.04 -43.77
C PHE A 105 1.34 -2.56 -44.35
N SER A 106 1.81 -3.76 -43.98
CA SER A 106 3.01 -4.36 -44.60
C SER A 106 2.80 -4.71 -46.08
N ALA A 107 1.57 -4.95 -46.53
CA ALA A 107 1.27 -5.16 -47.94
C ALA A 107 1.50 -3.92 -48.82
N PHE A 108 1.51 -2.71 -48.23
CA PHE A 108 1.84 -1.47 -48.94
C PHE A 108 3.35 -1.23 -49.10
N ASP A 109 4.20 -1.93 -48.33
CA ASP A 109 5.66 -1.85 -48.47
C ASP A 109 6.19 -2.76 -49.59
N ASP A 110 5.51 -3.87 -49.90
CA ASP A 110 5.93 -4.82 -50.95
C ASP A 110 5.69 -4.31 -52.40
N GLU A 111 4.98 -3.19 -52.58
CA GLU A 111 4.75 -2.57 -53.90
C GLU A 111 5.77 -1.48 -54.28
N GLN A 112 6.90 -1.35 -53.57
CA GLN A 112 7.84 -0.23 -53.82
C GLN A 112 8.76 -0.37 -55.05
N ASP A 113 8.74 -1.49 -55.79
CA ASP A 113 9.61 -1.64 -56.97
C ASP A 113 8.90 -1.51 -58.32
N ASN A 114 7.58 -1.29 -58.36
CA ASN A 114 6.88 -1.02 -59.62
C ASN A 114 6.23 0.37 -59.62
N VAL A 115 6.64 1.17 -60.58
CA VAL A 115 6.04 2.45 -60.98
C VAL A 115 4.59 2.21 -61.42
N LEU A 116 3.63 2.17 -60.48
CA LEU A 116 2.19 2.18 -60.72
C LEU A 116 1.52 3.16 -59.74
N THR A 117 1.37 4.44 -60.11
CA THR A 117 0.16 5.02 -60.73
C THR A 117 -1.07 5.22 -59.82
N SER A 118 -0.94 5.23 -58.48
CA SER A 118 -2.04 5.67 -57.59
C SER A 118 -1.68 6.91 -56.75
N LYS A 119 -2.59 7.90 -56.68
CA LYS A 119 -2.49 9.11 -55.85
C LYS A 119 -3.42 8.99 -54.64
N ILE A 120 -2.86 8.74 -53.46
CA ILE A 120 -3.61 8.52 -52.21
C ILE A 120 -3.82 9.86 -51.46
N PHE A 121 -5.06 10.11 -51.01
CA PHE A 121 -5.48 11.28 -50.24
C PHE A 121 -5.88 10.86 -48.82
N MET A 122 -5.16 11.38 -47.82
CA MET A 122 -5.42 11.11 -46.41
C MET A 122 -5.85 12.39 -45.70
N GLY A 123 -6.92 12.31 -44.90
CA GLY A 123 -7.63 13.47 -44.39
C GLY A 123 -6.83 14.41 -43.48
N GLN A 124 -5.87 13.93 -42.66
CA GLN A 124 -5.17 14.82 -41.70
C GLN A 124 -3.73 14.40 -41.36
N ILE A 125 -3.17 13.34 -41.98
CA ILE A 125 -1.86 12.79 -41.61
C ILE A 125 -0.99 12.66 -42.87
N SER A 126 0.26 13.13 -42.78
CA SER A 126 1.18 13.04 -43.93
C SER A 126 1.64 11.60 -44.17
N TYR A 127 1.70 11.17 -45.43
CA TYR A 127 2.21 9.84 -45.84
C TYR A 127 3.60 9.52 -45.26
N LYS A 128 4.49 10.52 -45.23
CA LYS A 128 5.83 10.41 -44.65
C LYS A 128 5.81 10.14 -43.13
N PHE A 129 4.80 10.67 -42.43
CA PHE A 129 4.58 10.39 -41.02
C PHE A 129 4.00 9.00 -40.82
N LEU A 130 3.12 8.54 -41.71
CA LEU A 130 2.55 7.19 -41.67
C LEU A 130 3.64 6.12 -41.84
N LEU A 131 4.52 6.27 -42.84
CA LEU A 131 5.67 5.37 -43.05
C LEU A 131 6.62 5.35 -41.86
N ARG A 132 6.86 6.51 -41.24
CA ARG A 132 7.62 6.61 -39.99
C ARG A 132 6.91 5.90 -38.84
N PHE A 133 5.61 6.11 -38.66
CA PHE A 133 4.79 5.44 -37.65
C PHE A 133 4.77 3.92 -37.83
N ILE A 134 4.65 3.43 -39.07
CA ILE A 134 4.74 2.01 -39.43
C ILE A 134 6.09 1.47 -38.95
N LYS A 135 7.20 2.11 -39.34
CA LYS A 135 8.54 1.76 -38.87
C LYS A 135 8.69 1.80 -37.33
N TYR A 136 8.08 2.80 -36.68
CA TYR A 136 8.08 2.94 -35.21
C TYR A 136 7.27 1.87 -34.49
N SER A 137 6.33 1.22 -35.18
CA SER A 137 5.44 0.20 -34.63
C SER A 137 5.92 -1.24 -34.84
N THR A 138 6.92 -1.44 -35.72
CA THR A 138 7.38 -2.76 -36.18
C THR A 138 8.82 -3.11 -35.77
N GLU A 139 9.71 -2.14 -35.51
CA GLU A 139 11.10 -2.40 -35.07
C GLU A 139 11.27 -2.17 -33.55
N GLU A 140 11.85 -3.13 -32.83
CA GLU A 140 12.00 -3.12 -31.35
C GLU A 140 13.10 -2.17 -30.81
N ASP A 141 13.88 -1.48 -31.66
CA ASP A 141 15.11 -0.82 -31.21
C ASP A 141 15.00 0.69 -30.90
N ALA A 142 15.49 1.04 -29.70
CA ALA A 142 16.04 2.32 -29.22
C ALA A 142 15.37 3.66 -29.64
N PHE A 143 14.05 3.73 -29.82
CA PHE A 143 13.44 4.85 -30.57
C PHE A 143 12.90 6.04 -29.77
N ILE A 144 12.88 5.98 -28.45
CA ILE A 144 11.92 6.76 -27.66
C ILE A 144 12.46 8.14 -27.21
N ASN A 145 13.77 8.38 -27.30
CA ASN A 145 14.40 9.63 -26.85
C ASN A 145 14.38 10.76 -27.89
N ALA A 146 13.93 10.52 -29.13
CA ALA A 146 14.01 11.48 -30.23
C ALA A 146 12.68 12.13 -30.63
N LEU A 147 11.55 11.73 -30.01
CA LEU A 147 10.22 12.17 -30.42
C LEU A 147 9.94 13.62 -30.00
N SER A 148 9.67 14.48 -30.98
CA SER A 148 9.20 15.84 -30.72
C SER A 148 7.73 15.85 -30.26
N PHE A 149 7.32 16.90 -29.54
CA PHE A 149 5.93 17.03 -29.06
C PHE A 149 4.90 17.01 -30.21
N MET A 150 5.24 17.58 -31.37
CA MET A 150 4.38 17.55 -32.55
C MET A 150 4.27 16.14 -33.15
N GLU A 151 5.36 15.37 -33.15
CA GLU A 151 5.31 13.97 -33.56
C GLU A 151 4.48 13.12 -32.59
N PHE A 152 4.54 13.40 -31.28
CA PHE A 152 3.68 12.73 -30.30
C PHE A 152 2.19 13.00 -30.54
N ILE A 153 1.80 14.25 -30.77
CA ILE A 153 0.41 14.59 -31.11
C ILE A 153 -0.04 13.87 -32.38
N ASN A 154 0.79 13.86 -33.42
CA ASN A 154 0.47 13.14 -34.66
C ASN A 154 0.37 11.63 -34.47
N ILE A 155 1.19 11.02 -33.58
CA ILE A 155 1.15 9.58 -33.26
C ILE A 155 -0.19 9.28 -32.57
N LEU A 156 -0.59 10.13 -31.62
CA LEU A 156 -1.88 9.99 -30.96
C LEU A 156 -3.01 10.10 -31.98
N THR A 157 -3.03 11.13 -32.84
CA THR A 157 -4.07 11.31 -33.87
C THR A 157 -4.17 10.12 -34.82
N VAL A 158 -3.04 9.50 -35.20
CA VAL A 158 -3.04 8.24 -35.95
C VAL A 158 -3.70 7.11 -35.14
N LEU A 159 -3.38 6.97 -33.86
CA LEU A 159 -3.99 5.95 -33.00
C LEU A 159 -5.49 6.18 -32.78
N GLU A 160 -5.97 7.42 -32.81
CA GLU A 160 -7.41 7.78 -32.85
C GLU A 160 -8.06 7.21 -34.10
N ILE A 161 -7.49 7.59 -35.24
CA ILE A 161 -8.09 7.37 -36.55
C ILE A 161 -8.11 5.87 -36.82
N LEU A 162 -7.05 5.16 -36.44
CA LEU A 162 -6.91 3.71 -36.58
C LEU A 162 -7.74 2.89 -35.59
N GLY A 163 -8.49 3.51 -34.66
CA GLY A 163 -9.39 2.79 -33.76
C GLY A 163 -8.68 1.74 -32.89
N PHE A 164 -7.47 2.04 -32.41
CA PHE A 164 -6.58 1.06 -31.77
C PHE A 164 -7.21 0.46 -30.50
N LYS A 165 -7.67 -0.80 -30.56
CA LYS A 165 -8.16 -1.52 -29.38
C LYS A 165 -7.00 -1.92 -28.47
N ARG A 166 -7.20 -1.77 -27.16
CA ARG A 166 -6.17 -2.06 -26.15
C ARG A 166 -5.79 -3.56 -26.14
N THR A 167 -4.54 -3.87 -26.48
CA THR A 167 -3.92 -5.20 -26.39
C THR A 167 -2.72 -5.17 -25.43
N LYS A 168 -2.18 -6.33 -25.06
CA LYS A 168 -1.06 -6.43 -24.10
C LYS A 168 0.22 -5.76 -24.63
N ASN A 169 0.44 -5.82 -25.95
CA ASN A 169 1.63 -5.26 -26.60
C ASN A 169 1.52 -3.74 -26.81
N ASN A 170 0.35 -3.23 -27.24
CA ASN A 170 0.17 -1.80 -27.46
C ASN A 170 0.02 -1.00 -26.16
N ASN A 171 -0.47 -1.60 -25.07
CA ASN A 171 -0.52 -0.97 -23.75
C ASN A 171 0.89 -0.72 -23.20
N THR A 172 1.87 -1.54 -23.59
CA THR A 172 3.28 -1.34 -23.27
C THR A 172 3.83 -0.19 -24.12
N PHE A 173 3.65 -0.22 -25.44
CA PHE A 173 4.02 0.88 -26.35
C PHE A 173 3.44 2.24 -25.92
N LEU A 174 2.16 2.31 -25.55
CA LEU A 174 1.51 3.55 -25.11
C LEU A 174 2.04 4.06 -23.77
N LYS A 175 2.34 3.16 -22.82
CA LYS A 175 3.02 3.54 -21.56
C LYS A 175 4.43 4.03 -21.83
N HIS A 176 5.12 3.40 -22.78
CA HIS A 176 6.46 3.77 -23.20
C HIS A 176 6.49 5.19 -23.81
N LEU A 177 5.55 5.48 -24.71
CA LEU A 177 5.34 6.78 -25.36
C LEU A 177 4.94 7.89 -24.35
N LEU A 178 4.12 7.56 -23.36
CA LEU A 178 3.66 8.52 -22.35
C LEU A 178 4.76 8.86 -21.34
N VAL A 179 5.55 7.85 -20.91
CA VAL A 179 6.73 8.06 -20.06
C VAL A 179 7.76 8.91 -20.80
N SER A 180 8.04 8.64 -22.06
CA SER A 180 9.06 9.37 -22.82
C SER A 180 8.75 10.83 -23.08
N SER A 181 7.47 11.13 -23.30
CA SER A 181 6.99 12.49 -23.49
C SER A 181 7.14 13.34 -22.22
N ILE A 182 7.03 12.69 -21.05
CA ILE A 182 7.27 13.32 -19.74
C ILE A 182 8.78 13.48 -19.45
N THR A 183 9.63 12.61 -20.02
CA THR A 183 11.07 12.53 -19.73
C THR A 183 11.98 13.14 -20.81
N ASN A 184 11.42 13.78 -21.85
CA ASN A 184 12.20 14.42 -22.91
C ASN A 184 13.00 15.62 -22.35
N GLU A 185 14.27 15.75 -22.74
CA GLU A 185 15.17 16.83 -22.29
C GLU A 185 14.65 18.24 -22.64
N SER A 186 13.85 18.36 -23.70
CA SER A 186 13.16 19.60 -24.08
C SER A 186 11.95 19.95 -23.21
N PHE A 187 11.45 18.98 -22.42
CA PHE A 187 10.34 19.16 -21.50
C PHE A 187 10.88 19.71 -20.17
N HIS A 188 11.21 21.01 -20.14
CA HIS A 188 11.63 21.71 -18.92
C HIS A 188 10.47 21.82 -17.93
N SER A 189 10.29 20.77 -17.13
CA SER A 189 9.34 20.69 -16.02
C SER A 189 9.51 21.82 -15.01
N SER A 190 10.73 22.32 -14.82
CA SER A 190 11.07 23.36 -13.85
C SER A 190 10.25 24.64 -13.98
N ASP A 191 9.81 24.98 -15.20
CA ASP A 191 9.18 26.27 -15.48
C ASP A 191 7.64 26.20 -15.47
N MET A 192 7.06 25.00 -15.63
CA MET A 192 5.61 24.80 -15.70
C MET A 192 4.93 24.56 -14.35
N PHE A 193 5.62 23.95 -13.38
CA PHE A 193 5.00 23.46 -12.15
C PHE A 193 4.88 24.43 -10.94
N PRO A 194 5.66 25.52 -10.80
CA PRO A 194 5.60 26.35 -9.59
C PRO A 194 4.41 27.32 -9.49
N LYS A 195 3.42 27.28 -10.42
CA LYS A 195 2.31 28.28 -10.51
C LYS A 195 0.89 27.71 -10.30
N LEU A 196 0.74 26.57 -9.63
CA LEU A 196 -0.58 25.98 -9.35
C LEU A 196 -1.19 26.51 -8.02
N PRO A 197 -2.48 26.91 -7.99
CA PRO A 197 -3.14 27.26 -6.74
C PRO A 197 -3.33 26.03 -5.83
N ASN A 198 -3.27 26.24 -4.51
CA ASN A 198 -3.24 25.19 -3.48
C ASN A 198 -4.34 24.10 -3.59
N SER A 199 -5.50 24.40 -4.17
CA SER A 199 -6.61 23.44 -4.34
C SER A 199 -6.35 22.35 -5.40
N ASP A 200 -5.45 22.60 -6.36
CA ASP A 200 -5.13 21.66 -7.44
C ASP A 200 -3.90 20.78 -7.13
N TYR A 201 -3.21 21.09 -6.02
CA TYR A 201 -1.97 20.43 -5.63
C TYR A 201 -2.19 18.96 -5.23
N ASP A 202 -3.29 18.64 -4.55
CA ASP A 202 -3.59 17.26 -4.13
C ASP A 202 -3.89 16.34 -5.32
N ARG A 203 -4.64 16.82 -6.33
CA ARG A 203 -4.90 16.06 -7.56
C ARG A 203 -3.65 15.92 -8.42
N PHE A 204 -2.85 16.97 -8.51
CA PHE A 204 -1.56 16.94 -9.18
C PHE A 204 -0.61 15.93 -8.55
N GLN A 205 -0.54 15.91 -7.21
CA GLN A 205 0.27 14.94 -6.48
C GLN A 205 -0.21 13.51 -6.73
N LEU A 206 -1.52 13.23 -6.65
CA LEU A 206 -2.08 11.92 -7.00
C LEU A 206 -1.70 11.45 -8.42
N ASN A 207 -1.73 12.35 -9.39
CA ASN A 207 -1.37 12.05 -10.77
C ASN A 207 0.15 11.81 -10.94
N LEU A 208 1.00 12.61 -10.28
CA LEU A 208 2.45 12.39 -10.24
C LEU A 208 2.80 11.05 -9.60
N GLU A 209 2.13 10.68 -8.51
CA GLU A 209 2.31 9.41 -7.82
C GLU A 209 1.93 8.23 -8.72
N TYR A 210 0.85 8.37 -9.51
CA TYR A 210 0.45 7.39 -10.51
C TYR A 210 1.49 7.28 -11.63
N LEU A 211 1.94 8.39 -12.21
CA LEU A 211 2.94 8.42 -13.28
C LEU A 211 4.27 7.83 -12.84
N PHE A 212 4.72 8.16 -11.63
CA PHE A 212 5.90 7.54 -11.05
C PHE A 212 5.72 6.03 -10.89
N SER A 213 4.53 5.57 -10.49
CA SER A 213 4.25 4.14 -10.41
C SER A 213 4.38 3.44 -11.76
N VAL A 214 3.91 4.07 -12.84
CA VAL A 214 4.02 3.58 -14.23
C VAL A 214 5.48 3.59 -14.69
N PHE A 215 6.20 4.68 -14.46
CA PHE A 215 7.63 4.81 -14.73
C PHE A 215 8.43 3.70 -14.04
N LEU A 216 8.14 3.40 -12.77
CA LEU A 216 8.81 2.29 -12.08
C LEU A 216 8.50 0.94 -12.70
N LYS A 217 7.28 0.68 -13.20
CA LYS A 217 6.97 -0.60 -13.87
C LYS A 217 7.75 -0.76 -15.17
N PHE A 218 7.97 0.34 -15.88
CA PHE A 218 8.77 0.37 -17.10
C PHE A 218 10.24 0.09 -16.80
N VAL A 219 10.81 0.83 -15.83
CA VAL A 219 12.24 0.78 -15.53
C VAL A 219 12.62 -0.52 -14.82
N PHE A 220 11.71 -1.08 -14.01
CA PHE A 220 11.90 -2.34 -13.29
C PHE A 220 11.05 -3.45 -13.93
N ILE A 221 11.56 -4.06 -15.02
CA ILE A 221 10.94 -5.21 -15.71
C ILE A 221 10.53 -6.30 -14.68
N ASP A 222 9.22 -6.58 -14.59
CA ASP A 222 8.51 -7.66 -13.88
C ASP A 222 8.82 -7.98 -12.40
N LYS A 223 9.73 -7.29 -11.71
CA LYS A 223 10.06 -7.51 -10.28
C LYS A 223 9.86 -6.28 -9.39
N ILE A 224 8.77 -5.53 -9.62
CA ILE A 224 8.41 -4.27 -8.94
C ILE A 224 8.25 -4.42 -7.41
N SER A 225 7.95 -5.61 -6.88
CA SER A 225 7.73 -5.80 -5.44
C SER A 225 9.00 -5.66 -4.60
N ASN A 226 10.17 -6.04 -5.13
CA ASN A 226 11.39 -6.22 -4.33
C ASN A 226 12.35 -5.01 -4.31
N TYR A 227 12.11 -3.99 -5.15
CA TYR A 227 13.06 -2.87 -5.34
C TYR A 227 12.42 -1.48 -5.21
N THR A 228 11.20 -1.39 -4.67
CA THR A 228 10.53 -0.10 -4.42
C THR A 228 11.31 0.75 -3.42
N PHE A 229 11.77 1.93 -3.84
CA PHE A 229 12.56 2.85 -3.02
C PHE A 229 11.82 4.15 -2.64
N LEU A 230 10.64 4.38 -3.19
CA LEU A 230 9.78 5.54 -2.88
C LEU A 230 8.35 5.04 -2.67
N TYR A 231 7.76 5.41 -1.54
CA TYR A 231 6.39 5.10 -1.14
C TYR A 231 5.63 6.39 -0.93
N PHE A 232 4.52 6.53 -1.62
CA PHE A 232 3.67 7.70 -1.45
C PHE A 232 2.53 7.46 -0.47
N LYS A 233 2.07 8.52 0.20
CA LYS A 233 0.96 8.50 1.14
C LYS A 233 -0.26 7.78 0.55
N ASN A 234 -0.60 8.01 -0.72
CA ASN A 234 -1.76 7.40 -1.35
C ASN A 234 -1.51 5.98 -1.89
N ASN A 235 -0.26 5.65 -2.25
CA ASN A 235 0.15 4.31 -2.72
C ASN A 235 0.58 3.34 -1.59
N SER A 236 0.80 3.85 -0.37
CA SER A 236 1.32 3.10 0.80
C SER A 236 0.47 1.91 1.23
N SER A 237 -0.74 1.86 0.72
CA SER A 237 -1.77 0.91 1.06
C SER A 237 -1.75 -0.33 0.13
N SER A 238 -0.87 -0.37 -0.87
CA SER A 238 -0.95 -1.27 -2.04
C SER A 238 -0.23 -2.62 -1.97
N LYS A 239 0.46 -3.02 -0.88
CA LYS A 239 1.25 -4.29 -0.93
C LYS A 239 1.22 -5.20 0.29
N ASP A 240 0.65 -4.78 1.43
CA ASP A 240 0.61 -5.65 2.60
C ASP A 240 -0.75 -6.40 2.65
N PRO A 241 -0.75 -7.75 2.62
CA PRO A 241 -1.99 -8.51 2.77
C PRO A 241 -2.63 -8.18 4.11
N LEU A 242 -3.97 -8.14 4.17
CA LEU A 242 -4.77 -7.89 5.38
C LEU A 242 -4.14 -8.56 6.61
N LYS A 243 -3.45 -7.75 7.44
CA LYS A 243 -2.63 -8.27 8.54
C LYS A 243 -3.53 -8.62 9.74
N ASN A 244 -3.24 -9.76 10.37
CA ASN A 244 -3.70 -10.04 11.73
C ASN A 244 -2.96 -9.10 12.72
N LEU A 245 -3.37 -7.83 12.78
CA LEU A 245 -2.64 -6.76 13.48
C LEU A 245 -2.73 -6.91 15.00
N SER A 246 -1.65 -6.68 15.75
CA SER A 246 -1.81 -6.36 17.18
C SER A 246 -2.45 -4.96 17.32
N TYR A 247 -3.01 -4.59 18.47
CA TYR A 247 -3.54 -3.23 18.66
C TYR A 247 -2.51 -2.14 18.34
N ARG A 248 -1.25 -2.31 18.78
CA ARG A 248 -0.16 -1.40 18.41
C ARG A 248 0.17 -1.43 16.91
N GLY A 249 0.01 -2.59 16.28
CA GLY A 249 0.08 -2.71 14.83
C GLY A 249 -1.03 -1.93 14.14
N TYR A 250 -2.26 -1.99 14.67
CA TYR A 250 -3.42 -1.27 14.19
C TYR A 250 -3.29 0.25 14.36
N ILE A 251 -2.87 0.74 15.53
CA ILE A 251 -2.59 2.17 15.72
C ILE A 251 -1.50 2.63 14.75
N ARG A 252 -0.41 1.86 14.60
CA ARG A 252 0.62 2.17 13.60
C ARG A 252 0.10 2.10 12.17
N TYR A 253 -0.83 1.20 11.87
CA TYR A 253 -1.47 1.08 10.55
C TYR A 253 -2.30 2.33 10.27
N LYS A 254 -3.14 2.72 11.23
CA LYS A 254 -3.94 3.95 11.23
C LYS A 254 -3.08 5.22 11.10
N GLU A 255 -1.92 5.25 11.77
CA GLU A 255 -0.96 6.37 11.73
C GLU A 255 -0.08 6.39 10.47
N ARG A 256 0.40 5.22 9.98
CA ARG A 256 1.34 5.11 8.85
C ARG A 256 0.68 5.16 7.49
N LEU A 257 -0.58 4.77 7.38
CA LEU A 257 -1.32 4.81 6.11
C LEU A 257 -1.94 6.17 5.80
N GLY A 258 -1.69 7.18 6.64
CA GLY A 258 -2.32 8.48 6.48
C GLY A 258 -1.51 9.48 5.65
N ASN A 259 -0.25 9.75 6.01
CA ASN A 259 0.18 11.16 5.91
C ASN A 259 1.61 11.44 5.42
N ASP A 260 2.46 10.43 5.19
CA ASP A 260 3.89 10.68 4.90
C ASP A 260 4.37 10.01 3.60
N ASN A 261 5.08 10.77 2.77
CA ASN A 261 5.85 10.25 1.63
C ASN A 261 7.23 9.79 2.10
N ILE A 262 7.65 8.58 1.72
CA ILE A 262 8.80 7.89 2.30
C ILE A 262 9.79 7.48 1.21
N ILE A 263 11.04 7.89 1.36
CA ILE A 263 12.18 7.29 0.63
C ILE A 263 12.81 6.19 1.46
N PHE A 264 13.06 5.05 0.83
CA PHE A 264 13.60 3.84 1.41
C PHE A 264 14.79 3.34 0.59
N LEU A 265 15.99 3.46 1.14
CA LEU A 265 17.24 3.02 0.51
C LEU A 265 17.87 1.92 1.36
N GLU A 266 17.72 0.66 0.95
CA GLU A 266 18.43 -0.49 1.53
C GLU A 266 19.56 -0.99 0.63
N SER A 267 20.55 -1.70 1.18
CA SER A 267 21.70 -2.24 0.42
C SER A 267 21.32 -2.93 -0.89
N HIS A 268 20.26 -3.76 -0.89
CA HIS A 268 19.79 -4.48 -2.08
C HIS A 268 19.04 -3.58 -3.08
N ILE A 269 18.43 -2.50 -2.61
CA ILE A 269 17.77 -1.50 -3.45
C ILE A 269 18.81 -0.60 -4.10
N CYS A 270 19.81 -0.15 -3.34
CA CYS A 270 20.90 0.68 -3.83
C CYS A 270 21.70 -0.02 -4.93
N SER A 271 21.95 -1.33 -4.83
CA SER A 271 22.63 -2.06 -5.90
C SER A 271 21.85 -2.10 -7.21
N HIS A 272 20.52 -2.06 -7.15
CA HIS A 272 19.66 -1.99 -8.33
C HIS A 272 19.55 -0.56 -8.85
N LEU A 273 19.33 0.41 -7.96
CA LEU A 273 19.33 1.83 -8.30
C LEU A 273 20.63 2.25 -8.98
N GLU A 274 21.77 1.74 -8.54
CA GLU A 274 23.06 2.05 -9.18
C GLU A 274 23.08 1.67 -10.67
N LYS A 275 22.52 0.52 -11.05
CA LYS A 275 22.43 0.12 -12.47
C LYS A 275 21.58 1.10 -13.27
N LEU A 276 20.53 1.61 -12.65
CA LEU A 276 19.56 2.54 -13.26
C LEU A 276 20.10 3.96 -13.36
N LEU A 277 20.79 4.43 -12.32
CA LEU A 277 21.34 5.78 -12.26
C LEU A 277 22.46 6.03 -13.29
N LYS A 278 22.99 4.98 -13.94
CA LYS A 278 23.93 5.09 -15.07
C LYS A 278 23.31 5.80 -16.27
N TYR A 279 22.00 5.72 -16.42
CA TYR A 279 21.28 6.39 -17.48
C TYR A 279 20.84 7.78 -17.00
N SER A 280 21.37 8.82 -17.64
CA SER A 280 21.11 10.23 -17.29
C SER A 280 19.62 10.54 -17.24
N TRP A 281 18.86 10.08 -18.23
CA TRP A 281 17.42 10.29 -18.30
C TRP A 281 16.66 9.65 -17.12
N ILE A 282 17.03 8.42 -16.71
CA ILE A 282 16.43 7.74 -15.55
C ILE A 282 16.74 8.51 -14.27
N LYS A 283 18.02 8.88 -14.09
CA LYS A 283 18.49 9.66 -12.93
C LYS A 283 17.73 10.98 -12.82
N ASN A 284 17.64 11.75 -13.91
CA ASN A 284 16.96 13.04 -13.94
C ASN A 284 15.45 12.90 -13.66
N SER A 285 14.82 11.87 -14.22
CA SER A 285 13.41 11.56 -13.99
C SER A 285 13.15 11.26 -12.51
N ILE A 286 13.94 10.37 -11.90
CA ILE A 286 13.81 10.03 -10.47
C ILE A 286 13.98 11.27 -9.59
N ILE A 287 14.98 12.12 -9.88
CA ILE A 287 15.20 13.37 -9.13
C ILE A 287 13.99 14.30 -9.26
N CYS A 288 13.44 14.46 -10.47
CA CYS A 288 12.26 15.27 -10.72
C CYS A 288 11.06 14.80 -9.89
N PHE A 289 10.77 13.49 -9.93
CA PHE A 289 9.66 12.91 -9.16
C PHE A 289 9.84 13.12 -7.65
N ILE A 290 11.04 12.87 -7.11
CA ILE A 290 11.31 13.03 -5.68
C ILE A 290 11.13 14.49 -5.24
N ARG A 291 11.68 15.45 -6.00
CA ARG A 291 11.58 16.88 -5.67
C ARG A 291 10.13 17.37 -5.61
N HIS A 292 9.24 16.84 -6.45
CA HIS A 292 7.86 17.32 -6.54
C HIS A 292 6.88 16.58 -5.61
N CYS A 293 7.28 15.44 -5.05
CA CYS A 293 6.39 14.64 -4.22
C CYS A 293 6.41 14.99 -2.73
N ASN A 294 7.09 16.05 -2.28
CA ASN A 294 7.20 16.46 -0.85
C ASN A 294 7.48 15.27 0.08
N VAL A 295 8.74 14.84 0.14
CA VAL A 295 9.14 13.67 0.93
C VAL A 295 9.27 14.02 2.42
N ASP A 296 8.53 13.30 3.26
CA ASP A 296 8.46 13.54 4.70
C ASP A 296 9.49 12.75 5.51
N LEU A 297 9.83 11.54 5.03
CA LEU A 297 10.66 10.57 5.73
C LEU A 297 11.75 10.01 4.82
N TYR A 298 13.00 10.10 5.27
CA TYR A 298 14.12 9.36 4.65
C TYR A 298 14.51 8.22 5.57
N LEU A 299 14.49 6.99 5.02
CA LEU A 299 14.99 5.79 5.67
C LEU A 299 16.11 5.20 4.83
N ILE A 300 17.33 5.28 5.35
CA ILE A 300 18.53 4.77 4.68
C ILE A 300 19.13 3.68 5.57
N ALA A 301 19.20 2.46 5.04
CA ALA A 301 19.62 1.28 5.76
C ALA A 301 20.67 0.45 5.00
N MET A 302 21.94 0.75 5.29
CA MET A 302 23.09 0.03 4.77
C MET A 302 23.52 -1.06 5.76
N LYS A 303 23.27 -2.31 5.39
CA LYS A 303 23.62 -3.48 6.22
C LYS A 303 24.91 -4.16 5.74
N MET A 304 25.19 -4.12 4.45
CA MET A 304 26.38 -4.72 3.83
C MET A 304 26.87 -3.89 2.64
N GLY A 305 28.18 -3.96 2.34
CA GLY A 305 28.84 -3.25 1.24
C GLY A 305 29.26 -1.82 1.57
N LYS A 306 30.18 -1.24 0.78
CA LYS A 306 30.52 0.19 0.87
C LYS A 306 29.44 1.02 0.17
N LEU A 307 29.10 2.18 0.74
CA LEU A 307 28.28 3.17 0.03
C LEU A 307 29.06 3.66 -1.18
N LYS A 308 28.57 3.37 -2.38
CA LYS A 308 29.26 3.74 -3.61
C LYS A 308 29.08 5.23 -3.91
N PRO A 309 30.07 5.88 -4.56
CA PRO A 309 30.01 7.31 -4.88
C PRO A 309 28.74 7.71 -5.64
N MET A 310 28.28 6.86 -6.56
CA MET A 310 27.06 7.14 -7.34
C MET A 310 25.81 7.28 -6.48
N ILE A 311 25.66 6.44 -5.45
CA ILE A 311 24.53 6.51 -4.52
C ILE A 311 24.72 7.69 -3.56
N SER A 312 25.96 7.99 -3.13
CA SER A 312 26.27 9.19 -2.35
C SER A 312 25.86 10.46 -3.09
N ASN A 313 26.28 10.61 -4.34
CA ASN A 313 25.93 11.75 -5.19
C ASN A 313 24.42 11.82 -5.44
N PHE A 314 23.76 10.67 -5.58
CA PHE A 314 22.31 10.64 -5.70
C PHE A 314 21.61 11.15 -4.43
N ILE A 315 22.07 10.76 -3.24
CA ILE A 315 21.55 11.24 -1.96
C ILE A 315 21.63 12.78 -1.89
N ASP A 316 22.76 13.36 -2.29
CA ASP A 316 22.92 14.82 -2.34
C ASP A 316 21.89 15.49 -3.28
N LEU A 317 21.75 14.96 -4.51
CA LEU A 317 20.86 15.52 -5.53
C LEU A 317 19.37 15.51 -5.17
N ILE A 318 18.97 14.56 -4.31
CA ILE A 318 17.59 14.39 -3.84
C ILE A 318 17.35 15.02 -2.46
N LYS A 319 18.29 15.82 -1.92
CA LYS A 319 18.11 16.49 -0.64
C LYS A 319 16.90 17.44 -0.70
N PRO A 320 15.92 17.29 0.21
CA PRO A 320 14.77 18.20 0.29
C PRO A 320 15.12 19.45 1.12
N ASP A 321 14.34 20.52 0.95
CA ASP A 321 14.51 21.76 1.72
C ASP A 321 14.19 21.57 3.21
N SER A 322 13.23 20.71 3.52
CA SER A 322 12.86 20.36 4.89
C SER A 322 12.48 18.89 5.00
N LEU A 323 12.76 18.30 6.15
CA LEU A 323 12.50 16.88 6.40
C LEU A 323 11.84 16.70 7.77
N LYS A 324 10.69 16.03 7.84
CA LYS A 324 10.05 15.74 9.14
C LYS A 324 10.91 14.78 9.95
N LYS A 325 11.50 13.78 9.27
CA LYS A 325 12.16 12.66 9.95
C LYS A 325 13.26 11.98 9.13
N LEU A 326 14.39 11.73 9.78
CA LEU A 326 15.51 10.97 9.23
C LEU A 326 15.75 9.69 10.04
N ILE A 327 15.85 8.54 9.36
CA ILE A 327 16.19 7.24 9.96
C ILE A 327 17.40 6.66 9.24
N ILE A 328 18.45 6.38 9.99
CA ILE A 328 19.74 5.88 9.50
C ILE A 328 20.00 4.52 10.15
N THR A 329 20.36 3.52 9.36
CA THR A 329 20.94 2.25 9.82
C THR A 329 22.24 2.06 9.05
N ASP A 330 23.38 2.09 9.74
CA ASP A 330 24.69 1.95 9.10
C ASP A 330 25.53 0.92 9.85
N ASN A 331 25.46 -0.33 9.41
CA ASN A 331 26.22 -1.42 10.01
C ASN A 331 27.57 -1.64 9.32
N VAL A 332 27.93 -0.80 8.34
CA VAL A 332 29.21 -0.87 7.62
C VAL A 332 30.33 -0.35 8.51
N ILE A 333 31.57 -0.78 8.26
CA ILE A 333 32.76 -0.25 8.93
C ILE A 333 32.89 1.25 8.62
N ASN A 334 33.25 2.07 9.62
CA ASN A 334 33.44 3.54 9.54
C ASN A 334 32.19 4.39 9.25
N LYS A 335 31.01 3.79 9.26
CA LYS A 335 29.68 4.43 9.11
C LYS A 335 29.64 5.49 7.97
N PRO A 336 30.00 5.12 6.73
CA PRO A 336 30.10 6.07 5.63
C PRO A 336 28.78 6.78 5.32
N THR A 337 27.64 6.10 5.49
CA THR A 337 26.32 6.68 5.25
C THR A 337 25.99 7.77 6.26
N LEU A 338 26.29 7.53 7.53
CA LEU A 338 26.12 8.54 8.58
C LEU A 338 26.98 9.77 8.27
N LYS A 339 28.25 9.57 7.93
CA LYS A 339 29.19 10.65 7.59
C LYS A 339 28.73 11.44 6.36
N VAL A 340 28.28 10.77 5.32
CA VAL A 340 27.72 11.38 4.10
C VAL A 340 26.49 12.24 4.40
N LEU A 341 25.55 11.75 5.21
CA LEU A 341 24.35 12.51 5.55
C LEU A 341 24.65 13.74 6.42
N ILE A 342 25.66 13.64 7.28
CA ILE A 342 26.14 14.79 8.05
C ILE A 342 26.85 15.79 7.13
N HIS A 343 27.70 15.31 6.22
CA HIS A 343 28.42 16.14 5.26
C HIS A 343 27.48 16.91 4.32
N TYR A 344 26.43 16.26 3.80
CA TYR A 344 25.40 16.92 2.99
C TYR A 344 24.35 17.66 3.82
N GLU A 345 24.59 17.89 5.11
CA GLU A 345 23.75 18.71 5.99
C GLU A 345 22.28 18.27 6.05
N TYR A 346 22.02 16.97 6.18
CA TYR A 346 20.66 16.47 6.44
C TYR A 346 20.18 16.74 7.87
N PHE A 347 21.10 16.94 8.82
CA PHE A 347 20.78 17.15 10.23
C PHE A 347 20.14 18.52 10.50
N PRO A 348 20.64 19.63 9.94
CA PRO A 348 20.02 20.95 10.10
C PRO A 348 18.57 21.06 9.59
N ILE A 349 18.21 20.30 8.55
CA ILE A 349 16.89 20.37 7.90
C ILE A 349 15.82 19.47 8.56
N THR A 350 16.17 18.73 9.63
CA THR A 350 15.27 17.79 10.31
C THR A 350 15.15 18.04 11.81
N LYS A 351 13.93 17.90 12.34
CA LYS A 351 13.67 17.98 13.79
C LYS A 351 13.78 16.63 14.50
N PHE A 352 13.81 15.52 13.74
CA PHE A 352 13.87 14.17 14.28
C PHE A 352 14.91 13.33 13.55
N VAL A 353 15.84 12.77 14.32
CA VAL A 353 16.85 11.83 13.83
C VAL A 353 16.79 10.53 14.64
N LYS A 354 16.79 9.39 13.94
CA LYS A 354 16.96 8.08 14.52
C LYS A 354 18.12 7.34 13.86
N ILE A 355 19.07 6.89 14.67
CA ILE A 355 20.26 6.15 14.24
C ILE A 355 20.18 4.74 14.82
N ILE A 356 20.39 3.73 14.00
CA ILE A 356 20.29 2.31 14.36
C ILE A 356 21.59 1.62 13.95
N CYS A 357 22.60 1.71 14.80
CA CYS A 357 23.87 1.02 14.66
C CYS A 357 24.67 1.13 15.96
N ASP A 358 25.68 0.28 16.11
CA ASP A 358 26.71 0.49 17.13
C ASP A 358 27.60 1.65 16.68
N LEU A 359 27.79 2.62 17.57
CA LEU A 359 28.57 3.83 17.35
C LEU A 359 29.75 3.83 18.32
N ASP A 360 30.88 4.42 17.93
CA ASP A 360 31.95 4.75 18.85
C ASP A 360 31.79 6.16 19.46
N ILE A 361 32.75 6.58 20.26
CA ILE A 361 32.69 7.87 20.95
C ILE A 361 32.87 9.06 19.98
N GLU A 362 33.71 8.91 18.95
CA GLU A 362 33.99 9.96 17.97
C GLU A 362 32.76 10.22 17.10
N GLU A 363 32.08 9.15 16.68
CA GLU A 363 30.83 9.20 15.93
C GLU A 363 29.71 9.84 16.74
N ILE A 364 29.64 9.58 18.05
CA ILE A 364 28.70 10.25 18.97
C ILE A 364 28.99 11.75 19.05
N HIS A 365 30.25 12.14 19.21
CA HIS A 365 30.62 13.56 19.21
C HIS A 365 30.26 14.24 17.88
N LEU A 366 30.49 13.56 16.75
CA LEU A 366 30.10 14.06 15.43
C LEU A 366 28.59 14.29 15.32
N ILE A 367 27.76 13.33 15.75
CA ILE A 367 26.29 13.43 15.76
C ILE A 367 25.84 14.61 16.63
N LEU A 368 26.40 14.71 17.84
CA LEU A 368 26.01 15.71 18.83
C LEU A 368 26.37 17.14 18.38
N ARG A 369 27.55 17.34 17.79
CA ARG A 369 27.96 18.63 17.21
C ARG A 369 26.99 19.13 16.14
N ASN A 370 26.41 18.21 15.36
CA ASN A 370 25.48 18.52 14.28
C ASN A 370 24.01 18.52 14.71
N SER A 371 23.72 18.48 16.03
CA SER A 371 22.35 18.28 16.54
C SER A 371 21.59 19.55 16.94
N GLN A 372 22.10 20.74 16.60
CA GLN A 372 21.55 22.03 17.07
C GLN A 372 20.05 22.21 16.78
N ASN A 373 19.59 21.85 15.58
CA ASN A 373 18.17 21.98 15.17
C ASN A 373 17.30 20.76 15.51
N ILE A 374 17.92 19.69 16.02
CA ILE A 374 17.22 18.43 16.31
C ILE A 374 16.45 18.59 17.63
N LYS A 375 15.13 18.36 17.60
CA LYS A 375 14.31 18.31 18.83
C LYS A 375 14.31 16.93 19.47
N ARG A 376 14.53 15.89 18.66
CA ARG A 376 14.49 14.50 19.13
C ARG A 376 15.52 13.63 18.43
N LEU A 377 16.45 13.10 19.23
CA LEU A 377 17.49 12.17 18.80
C LEU A 377 17.22 10.79 19.42
N ILE A 378 17.20 9.75 18.59
CA ILE A 378 17.10 8.36 19.04
C ILE A 378 18.31 7.57 18.55
N ILE A 379 19.05 6.96 19.47
CA ILE A 379 20.17 6.08 19.16
C ILE A 379 19.79 4.66 19.59
N GLU A 380 19.85 3.71 18.66
CA GLU A 380 19.56 2.29 18.86
C GLU A 380 20.82 1.46 18.56
N SER A 381 21.48 0.96 19.60
CA SER A 381 22.65 0.08 19.48
C SER A 381 22.29 -1.38 19.77
N LYS A 382 23.14 -2.31 19.34
CA LYS A 382 23.09 -3.71 19.76
C LYS A 382 23.58 -3.82 21.19
N GLU A 383 24.74 -3.27 21.49
CA GLU A 383 25.35 -3.27 22.81
C GLU A 383 25.48 -1.85 23.36
N ALA A 384 25.20 -1.67 24.66
CA ALA A 384 25.38 -0.38 25.31
C ALA A 384 26.82 -0.20 25.78
N CYS A 385 27.39 0.97 25.50
CA CYS A 385 28.69 1.40 26.02
C CYS A 385 28.50 2.47 27.09
N TYR A 386 29.18 2.32 28.23
CA TYR A 386 29.11 3.25 29.35
C TYR A 386 29.61 4.66 28.99
N ASN A 387 30.71 4.75 28.24
CA ASN A 387 31.30 6.02 27.83
C ASN A 387 30.34 6.81 26.94
N ILE A 388 29.64 6.13 26.01
CA ILE A 388 28.63 6.75 25.15
C ILE A 388 27.48 7.29 26.00
N PHE A 389 26.98 6.50 26.95
CA PHE A 389 25.89 6.96 27.82
C PHE A 389 26.30 8.16 28.67
N PHE A 390 27.55 8.19 29.18
CA PHE A 390 28.08 9.32 29.93
C PHE A 390 28.12 10.60 29.10
N GLU A 391 28.63 10.54 27.87
CA GLU A 391 28.65 11.69 26.96
C GLU A 391 27.25 12.19 26.60
N LEU A 392 26.32 11.26 26.32
CA LEU A 392 24.92 11.63 26.07
C LEU A 392 24.28 12.30 27.29
N LYS A 393 24.61 11.86 28.52
CA LYS A 393 24.15 12.48 29.76
C LYS A 393 24.71 13.89 29.93
N LYS A 394 26.01 14.07 29.73
CA LYS A 394 26.68 15.38 29.80
C LYS A 394 26.04 16.36 28.81
N HIS A 395 25.83 15.93 27.57
CA HIS A 395 25.21 16.77 26.56
C HIS A 395 23.73 17.09 26.87
N ALA A 396 22.96 16.12 27.39
CA ALA A 396 21.57 16.35 27.75
C ALA A 396 21.41 17.39 28.87
N ILE A 397 22.34 17.43 29.84
CA ILE A 397 22.35 18.42 30.92
C ILE A 397 22.54 19.84 30.37
N ILE A 398 23.45 20.01 29.40
CA ILE A 398 23.77 21.31 28.80
C ILE A 398 22.65 21.76 27.85
N HIS A 399 22.09 20.85 27.04
CA HIS A 399 21.14 21.16 25.97
C HIS A 399 19.74 20.62 26.26
N LYS A 400 18.99 21.33 27.12
CA LYS A 400 17.64 20.94 27.58
C LYS A 400 16.59 20.84 26.45
N ASN A 401 16.78 21.55 25.34
CA ASN A 401 15.84 21.55 24.21
C ASN A 401 15.88 20.28 23.36
N LEU A 402 16.95 19.47 23.48
CA LEU A 402 17.13 18.22 22.74
C LEU A 402 16.68 17.04 23.59
N ASN A 403 15.67 16.29 23.11
CA ASN A 403 15.27 15.03 23.73
C ASN A 403 16.09 13.86 23.19
N ILE A 404 16.96 13.29 24.01
CA ILE A 404 17.83 12.16 23.68
C ILE A 404 17.22 10.85 24.20
N LYS A 405 17.17 9.85 23.32
CA LYS A 405 16.73 8.50 23.67
C LYS A 405 17.76 7.47 23.23
N TYR A 406 18.47 6.91 24.20
CA TYR A 406 19.39 5.81 23.95
C TYR A 406 18.71 4.48 24.24
N LYS A 407 18.80 3.55 23.29
CA LYS A 407 18.28 2.20 23.44
C LYS A 407 19.34 1.20 23.04
N CYS A 408 19.45 0.13 23.80
CA CYS A 408 20.30 -1.00 23.42
C CYS A 408 19.51 -2.31 23.42
N ASN A 409 20.01 -3.29 22.66
CA ASN A 409 19.50 -4.65 22.80
C ASN A 409 20.03 -5.30 24.08
N ILE A 410 21.33 -5.18 24.35
CA ILE A 410 22.03 -5.79 25.47
C ILE A 410 22.82 -4.70 26.22
N LEU A 411 22.82 -4.76 27.55
CA LEU A 411 23.73 -4.01 28.41
C LEU A 411 24.46 -5.03 29.29
N ILE A 412 25.79 -5.03 29.23
CA ILE A 412 26.61 -5.80 30.16
C ILE A 412 26.89 -4.90 31.36
N MET A 413 26.17 -5.14 32.46
CA MET A 413 26.32 -4.32 33.65
C MET A 413 27.61 -4.64 34.41
N GLN A 414 28.40 -3.61 34.72
CA GLN A 414 29.54 -3.66 35.62
C GLN A 414 29.15 -3.00 36.94
N CYS A 415 29.27 -3.72 38.07
CA CYS A 415 28.80 -3.24 39.38
C CYS A 415 29.35 -1.85 39.75
N ARG A 416 30.63 -1.60 39.46
CA ARG A 416 31.32 -0.33 39.76
C ARG A 416 30.81 0.86 38.94
N MET A 417 30.16 0.61 37.80
CA MET A 417 29.67 1.64 36.88
C MET A 417 28.18 1.93 37.05
N ASN A 418 27.55 1.39 38.11
CA ASN A 418 26.11 1.52 38.32
C ASN A 418 25.66 2.96 38.58
N ASP A 419 26.50 3.78 39.21
CA ASP A 419 26.11 5.14 39.64
C ASP A 419 25.99 6.11 38.47
N ILE A 420 26.59 5.78 37.33
CA ILE A 420 26.44 6.53 36.08
C ILE A 420 24.96 6.72 35.71
N PHE A 421 24.12 5.72 36.00
CA PHE A 421 22.69 5.74 35.72
C PHE A 421 21.82 6.51 36.72
N GLN A 422 22.38 7.06 37.80
CA GLN A 422 21.62 7.91 38.75
C GLN A 422 21.42 9.32 38.18
N ASN A 423 20.36 10.01 38.62
CA ASN A 423 20.07 11.41 38.27
C ASN A 423 20.06 11.65 36.75
N LEU A 424 19.27 10.85 36.03
CA LEU A 424 19.03 11.05 34.61
C LEU A 424 18.28 12.38 34.40
N PRO A 425 18.77 13.29 33.53
CA PRO A 425 18.04 14.50 33.20
C PRO A 425 16.74 14.15 32.44
N GLU A 426 15.70 14.98 32.58
CA GLU A 426 14.36 14.70 32.05
C GLU A 426 14.31 14.49 30.53
N ASN A 427 15.20 15.16 29.81
CA ASN A 427 15.36 15.07 28.36
C ASN A 427 16.23 13.87 27.90
N LEU A 428 16.77 13.05 28.82
CA LEU A 428 17.49 11.82 28.49
C LEU A 428 16.71 10.58 28.94
N SER A 429 16.52 9.64 28.02
CA SER A 429 15.88 8.36 28.32
C SER A 429 16.69 7.18 27.84
N PHE A 430 16.93 6.22 28.74
CA PHE A 430 17.69 5.00 28.45
C PHE A 430 16.83 3.75 28.59
N TYR A 431 16.92 2.86 27.59
CA TYR A 431 16.12 1.63 27.56
C TYR A 431 16.91 0.41 27.12
N ILE A 432 16.65 -0.71 27.78
CA ILE A 432 17.23 -2.01 27.46
C ILE A 432 16.14 -2.93 26.92
N ARG A 433 16.44 -3.63 25.82
CA ARG A 433 15.47 -4.54 25.19
C ARG A 433 15.52 -5.95 25.75
N LYS A 434 16.71 -6.52 25.96
CA LYS A 434 16.90 -7.91 26.40
C LYS A 434 17.57 -7.97 27.77
N PHE A 435 17.10 -8.89 28.60
CA PHE A 435 17.75 -9.21 29.85
C PHE A 435 19.07 -9.95 29.57
N HIS A 436 20.13 -9.59 30.27
CA HIS A 436 21.45 -10.20 30.16
C HIS A 436 21.80 -10.94 31.45
N ILE A 437 22.51 -12.07 31.35
CA ILE A 437 22.81 -12.90 32.52
C ILE A 437 23.68 -12.17 33.56
N SER A 438 24.48 -11.20 33.11
CA SER A 438 25.34 -10.43 34.03
C SER A 438 24.57 -9.66 35.10
N PHE A 439 23.28 -9.37 34.86
CA PHE A 439 22.42 -8.77 35.88
C PHE A 439 22.20 -9.69 37.09
N THR A 440 22.27 -11.02 36.90
CA THR A 440 21.97 -12.00 37.95
C THR A 440 23.10 -12.22 38.94
N HIS A 441 24.34 -11.83 38.60
CA HIS A 441 25.48 -11.98 39.51
C HIS A 441 25.39 -11.07 40.74
N CYS A 442 24.56 -10.03 40.71
CA CYS A 442 24.36 -9.11 41.82
C CYS A 442 22.88 -8.70 41.90
N GLU A 443 22.23 -8.95 43.05
CA GLU A 443 20.81 -8.60 43.24
C GLU A 443 20.57 -7.10 43.08
N PHE A 444 21.48 -6.24 43.55
CA PHE A 444 21.38 -4.79 43.36
C PHE A 444 21.41 -4.40 41.87
N CYS A 445 22.33 -4.99 41.08
CA CYS A 445 22.41 -4.77 39.63
C CYS A 445 21.13 -5.23 38.92
N MET A 446 20.63 -6.43 39.26
CA MET A 446 19.36 -6.94 38.76
C MET A 446 18.24 -5.95 39.03
N MET A 447 18.11 -5.50 40.27
CA MET A 447 17.06 -4.62 40.71
C MET A 447 17.14 -3.23 40.05
N LYS A 448 18.35 -2.67 39.88
CA LYS A 448 18.55 -1.38 39.19
C LYS A 448 18.24 -1.50 37.69
N SER A 449 18.65 -2.60 37.05
CA SER A 449 18.42 -2.82 35.61
C SER A 449 16.94 -2.84 35.24
N LEU A 450 16.05 -3.30 36.13
CA LEU A 450 14.59 -3.34 35.92
C LEU A 450 14.00 -1.97 35.55
N THR A 451 14.60 -0.89 36.04
CA THR A 451 14.16 0.50 35.77
C THR A 451 14.29 0.90 34.29
N PHE A 452 15.12 0.21 33.50
CA PHE A 452 15.38 0.54 32.09
C PHE A 452 14.55 -0.30 31.11
N PHE A 453 13.80 -1.29 31.59
CA PHE A 453 13.00 -2.14 30.71
C PHE A 453 11.63 -1.51 30.43
N ARG A 454 11.33 -1.29 29.15
CA ARG A 454 9.96 -0.96 28.71
C ARG A 454 9.03 -2.15 28.71
N LYS A 455 9.58 -3.35 28.60
CA LYS A 455 8.84 -4.61 28.57
C LYS A 455 9.48 -5.60 29.53
N VAL A 456 8.67 -6.22 30.37
CA VAL A 456 9.15 -7.25 31.31
C VAL A 456 8.38 -8.53 31.07
N LEU A 457 9.12 -9.63 30.97
CA LEU A 457 8.61 -10.99 30.88
C LEU A 457 8.79 -11.66 32.24
N ILE A 458 7.71 -12.18 32.80
CA ILE A 458 7.71 -12.80 34.11
C ILE A 458 7.11 -14.19 34.01
N LYS A 459 7.97 -15.17 34.28
CA LYS A 459 7.52 -16.54 34.51
C LYS A 459 7.13 -16.68 35.98
N TYR A 460 5.84 -16.83 36.24
CA TYR A 460 5.32 -17.05 37.59
C TYR A 460 5.80 -18.41 38.12
N ASN A 461 6.24 -18.41 39.38
CA ASN A 461 6.68 -19.59 40.10
C ASN A 461 6.06 -19.55 41.49
N THR A 462 5.19 -20.53 41.76
CA THR A 462 4.48 -20.68 43.05
C THR A 462 5.44 -20.82 44.23
N LYS A 463 6.63 -21.39 44.02
CA LYS A 463 7.66 -21.56 45.06
C LYS A 463 8.38 -20.26 45.42
N LYS A 464 8.26 -19.19 44.62
CA LYS A 464 8.99 -17.93 44.84
C LYS A 464 8.23 -17.04 45.84
N LYS A 465 8.93 -16.58 46.89
CA LYS A 465 8.36 -15.68 47.92
C LYS A 465 7.74 -14.42 47.30
N LEU A 466 6.51 -14.07 47.70
CA LEU A 466 5.78 -12.89 47.22
C LEU A 466 6.55 -11.57 47.38
N LYS A 467 7.37 -11.44 48.44
CA LYS A 467 8.23 -10.27 48.67
C LYS A 467 9.19 -10.02 47.49
N LYS A 468 9.70 -11.09 46.87
CA LYS A 468 10.57 -10.97 45.68
C LYS A 468 9.82 -10.40 44.48
N TYR A 469 8.57 -10.80 44.25
CA TYR A 469 7.74 -10.21 43.19
C TYR A 469 7.40 -8.75 43.47
N LYS A 470 7.02 -8.42 44.70
CA LYS A 470 6.77 -7.02 45.11
C LYS A 470 7.95 -6.13 44.77
N ASN A 471 9.15 -6.53 45.19
CA ASN A 471 10.37 -5.77 44.94
C ASN A 471 10.65 -5.63 43.43
N GLN A 472 10.53 -6.73 42.67
CA GLN A 472 10.75 -6.70 41.22
C GLN A 472 9.83 -5.69 40.52
N PHE A 473 8.54 -5.73 40.82
CA PHE A 473 7.56 -4.84 40.21
C PHE A 473 7.71 -3.38 40.63
N TYR A 474 8.13 -3.13 41.87
CA TYR A 474 8.39 -1.77 42.37
C TYR A 474 9.48 -1.05 41.56
N ASN A 475 10.49 -1.78 41.10
CA ASN A 475 11.58 -1.20 40.31
C ASN A 475 11.28 -1.06 38.81
N CYS A 476 10.12 -1.53 38.34
CA CYS A 476 9.69 -1.45 36.94
C CYS A 476 9.06 -0.09 36.59
N ILE A 477 9.70 1.02 36.97
CA ILE A 477 9.13 2.39 36.88
C ILE A 477 8.83 2.80 35.44
N ASN A 478 9.65 2.37 34.47
CA ASN A 478 9.50 2.72 33.06
C ASN A 478 8.80 1.65 32.21
N THR A 479 8.30 0.59 32.85
CA THR A 479 7.69 -0.53 32.15
C THR A 479 6.30 -0.18 31.65
N LYS A 480 6.10 -0.32 30.34
CA LYS A 480 4.81 -0.10 29.66
C LYS A 480 4.09 -1.41 29.35
N ASP A 481 4.84 -2.48 29.12
CA ASP A 481 4.31 -3.80 28.81
C ASP A 481 4.74 -4.82 29.85
N VAL A 482 3.78 -5.56 30.38
CA VAL A 482 4.05 -6.69 31.25
C VAL A 482 3.48 -7.94 30.61
N TYR A 483 4.33 -8.97 30.48
CA TYR A 483 3.93 -10.30 30.04
C TYR A 483 4.14 -11.29 31.18
N ILE A 484 3.07 -12.00 31.52
CA ILE A 484 3.06 -12.96 32.63
C ILE A 484 2.61 -14.29 32.08
N SER A 485 3.42 -15.31 32.33
CA SER A 485 3.11 -16.70 31.99
C SER A 485 3.42 -17.63 33.14
N THR A 486 2.77 -18.78 33.16
CA THR A 486 3.09 -19.88 34.10
C THR A 486 4.05 -20.86 33.44
N LYS A 487 4.62 -21.80 34.21
CA LYS A 487 5.52 -22.82 33.65
C LYS A 487 4.79 -23.89 32.85
N GLN A 488 3.53 -24.15 33.18
CA GLN A 488 2.74 -25.20 32.56
C GLN A 488 2.01 -24.66 31.33
N ASN A 489 1.75 -25.56 30.37
CA ASN A 489 0.90 -25.26 29.21
C ASN A 489 -0.60 -25.29 29.56
N LYS A 490 -0.94 -25.37 30.84
CA LYS A 490 -2.30 -25.38 31.36
C LYS A 490 -2.55 -24.14 32.22
N PRO A 491 -3.78 -23.58 32.21
CA PRO A 491 -4.13 -22.44 33.04
C PRO A 491 -3.94 -22.71 34.54
N GLU A 492 -3.23 -21.84 35.25
CA GLU A 492 -3.06 -21.93 36.71
C GLU A 492 -3.58 -20.68 37.44
N LYS A 493 -3.90 -20.85 38.74
CA LYS A 493 -4.21 -19.73 39.63
C LYS A 493 -2.93 -19.02 40.05
N ILE A 494 -2.89 -17.70 39.87
CA ILE A 494 -1.82 -16.84 40.38
C ILE A 494 -2.28 -16.15 41.67
N HIS A 495 -1.36 -15.98 42.62
CA HIS A 495 -1.65 -15.30 43.88
C HIS A 495 -2.15 -13.85 43.66
N ARG A 496 -3.32 -13.52 44.21
CA ARG A 496 -4.05 -12.24 44.00
C ARG A 496 -3.20 -10.98 44.18
N LYS A 497 -2.33 -10.94 45.21
CA LYS A 497 -1.40 -9.80 45.47
C LYS A 497 -0.49 -9.43 44.29
N ILE A 498 -0.23 -10.34 43.36
CA ILE A 498 0.62 -10.06 42.18
C ILE A 498 -0.02 -9.01 41.28
N PHE A 499 -1.34 -9.12 41.04
CA PHE A 499 -2.07 -8.12 40.26
C PHE A 499 -1.99 -6.74 40.93
N LYS A 500 -2.18 -6.66 42.25
CA LYS A 500 -1.98 -5.42 43.01
C LYS A 500 -0.60 -4.80 42.80
N TYR A 501 0.46 -5.60 42.64
CA TYR A 501 1.81 -5.08 42.37
C TYR A 501 1.98 -4.59 40.93
N ILE A 502 1.39 -5.29 39.96
CA ILE A 502 1.45 -4.91 38.54
C ILE A 502 0.72 -3.59 38.30
N PHE A 503 -0.52 -3.48 38.79
CA PHE A 503 -1.35 -2.29 38.60
C PHE A 503 -0.87 -1.06 39.39
N ARG A 504 0.16 -1.20 40.25
CA ARG A 504 0.87 -0.08 40.88
C ARG A 504 1.96 0.54 39.99
N MET A 505 2.29 -0.08 38.86
CA MET A 505 3.25 0.50 37.92
C MET A 505 2.63 1.71 37.21
N GLU A 506 3.22 2.88 37.40
CA GLU A 506 2.68 4.14 36.88
C GLU A 506 2.55 4.17 35.36
N LYS A 507 3.53 3.63 34.62
CA LYS A 507 3.57 3.72 33.15
C LYS A 507 2.95 2.51 32.43
N LEU A 508 2.23 1.65 33.14
CA LEU A 508 1.65 0.43 32.59
C LEU A 508 0.55 0.74 31.57
N GLU A 509 0.78 0.37 30.31
CA GLU A 509 -0.17 0.55 29.21
C GLU A 509 -0.72 -0.76 28.67
N SER A 510 0.02 -1.86 28.84
CA SER A 510 -0.40 -3.15 28.28
C SER A 510 0.00 -4.35 29.14
N ILE A 511 -0.91 -5.31 29.25
CA ILE A 511 -0.69 -6.59 29.93
C ILE A 511 -0.99 -7.73 28.97
N LEU A 512 -0.10 -8.73 28.95
CA LEU A 512 -0.34 -10.04 28.35
C LEU A 512 -0.33 -11.10 29.45
N LEU A 513 -1.41 -11.87 29.55
CA LEU A 513 -1.56 -12.99 30.46
C LEU A 513 -1.65 -14.29 29.65
N GLU A 514 -0.81 -15.25 29.99
CA GLU A 514 -0.74 -16.55 29.34
C GLU A 514 -0.82 -17.69 30.35
N ASN A 515 -1.68 -18.68 30.09
CA ASN A 515 -1.86 -19.86 30.94
C ASN A 515 -2.30 -19.46 32.37
N ILE A 516 -3.21 -18.49 32.49
CA ILE A 516 -3.69 -17.96 33.77
C ILE A 516 -5.20 -18.13 33.89
N ILE A 517 -5.65 -18.57 35.06
CA ILE A 517 -7.07 -18.49 35.45
C ILE A 517 -7.33 -17.08 35.96
N ILE A 518 -8.18 -16.33 35.27
CA ILE A 518 -8.48 -14.91 35.54
C ILE A 518 -9.38 -14.83 36.78
N PRO A 519 -8.90 -14.34 37.92
CA PRO A 519 -9.73 -14.17 39.11
C PRO A 519 -10.52 -12.87 39.04
N GLU A 520 -11.61 -12.78 39.79
CA GLU A 520 -12.46 -11.58 39.86
C GLU A 520 -11.68 -10.31 40.27
N ILE A 521 -10.73 -10.43 41.20
CA ILE A 521 -9.89 -9.30 41.63
C ILE A 521 -9.08 -8.68 40.48
N LEU A 522 -8.72 -9.47 39.46
CA LEU A 522 -8.04 -8.94 38.28
C LEU A 522 -9.00 -8.12 37.42
N ILE A 523 -10.26 -8.55 37.29
CA ILE A 523 -11.30 -7.80 36.58
C ILE A 523 -11.48 -6.42 37.23
N TRP A 524 -11.60 -6.36 38.56
CA TRP A 524 -11.66 -5.10 39.32
C TRP A 524 -10.47 -4.19 39.00
N HIS A 525 -9.24 -4.72 39.07
CA HIS A 525 -8.06 -3.92 38.74
C HIS A 525 -8.02 -3.41 37.30
N ILE A 526 -8.52 -4.20 36.34
CA ILE A 526 -8.64 -3.77 34.94
C ILE A 526 -9.64 -2.62 34.83
N LEU A 527 -10.81 -2.73 35.46
CA LEU A 527 -11.86 -1.71 35.43
C LEU A 527 -11.40 -0.39 36.08
N GLU A 528 -10.70 -0.47 37.22
CA GLU A 528 -10.19 0.71 37.95
C GLU A 528 -8.95 1.35 37.34
N SER A 529 -8.29 0.68 36.38
CA SER A 529 -7.01 1.15 35.88
C SER A 529 -7.11 2.48 35.15
N LYS A 530 -6.25 3.43 35.54
CA LYS A 530 -6.14 4.77 34.93
C LYS A 530 -5.28 4.83 33.67
N ASN A 531 -4.44 3.83 33.42
CA ASN A 531 -3.39 3.87 32.39
C ASN A 531 -3.42 2.67 31.43
N LEU A 532 -4.12 1.58 31.77
CA LEU A 532 -4.13 0.35 30.96
C LEU A 532 -4.93 0.53 29.67
N ILE A 533 -4.25 0.56 28.52
CA ILE A 533 -4.84 0.78 27.20
C ILE A 533 -5.20 -0.55 26.52
N SER A 534 -4.42 -1.62 26.76
CA SER A 534 -4.57 -2.88 26.03
C SER A 534 -4.33 -4.12 26.89
N ILE A 535 -5.25 -5.07 26.84
CA ILE A 535 -5.11 -6.38 27.48
C ILE A 535 -5.13 -7.51 26.45
N LYS A 536 -4.25 -8.48 26.64
CA LYS A 536 -4.21 -9.71 25.86
C LYS A 536 -4.23 -10.94 26.75
N LEU A 537 -5.17 -11.84 26.49
CA LEU A 537 -5.34 -13.13 27.15
C LEU A 537 -5.02 -14.24 26.14
N TYR A 538 -4.14 -15.15 26.54
CA TYR A 538 -3.75 -16.30 25.72
C TYR A 538 -3.85 -17.59 26.54
N ASN A 539 -4.51 -18.62 25.99
CA ASN A 539 -4.73 -19.89 26.67
C ASN A 539 -5.10 -19.70 28.16
N SER A 540 -5.97 -18.74 28.45
CA SER A 540 -6.37 -18.36 29.80
C SER A 540 -7.81 -18.83 30.07
N CYS A 541 -8.17 -19.06 31.33
CA CYS A 541 -9.56 -19.34 31.69
C CYS A 541 -10.23 -18.05 32.14
N ILE A 542 -11.26 -17.63 31.41
CA ILE A 542 -12.06 -16.44 31.73
C ILE A 542 -13.28 -16.91 32.54
N PRO A 543 -13.69 -16.19 33.60
CA PRO A 543 -14.91 -16.50 34.33
C PRO A 543 -16.12 -16.55 33.40
N THR A 544 -16.98 -17.56 33.60
CA THR A 544 -18.27 -17.68 32.90
C THR A 544 -19.33 -16.76 33.48
N HIS A 545 -19.18 -16.39 34.76
CA HIS A 545 -20.04 -15.46 35.47
C HIS A 545 -19.25 -14.20 35.79
N PHE A 546 -19.65 -13.08 35.20
CA PHE A 546 -19.25 -11.74 35.59
C PHE A 546 -20.29 -11.23 36.59
N SER A 547 -19.87 -10.60 37.69
CA SER A 547 -20.83 -10.05 38.65
C SER A 547 -21.70 -9.00 37.95
N HIS A 548 -22.99 -9.01 38.25
CA HIS A 548 -23.94 -8.08 37.63
C HIS A 548 -23.80 -6.65 38.18
N ASP A 549 -23.01 -6.48 39.25
CA ASP A 549 -22.93 -5.26 40.05
C ASP A 549 -21.63 -4.46 39.84
N TYR A 550 -20.90 -4.68 38.73
CA TYR A 550 -19.76 -3.83 38.41
C TYR A 550 -20.24 -2.41 38.07
N ASN A 551 -20.31 -1.55 39.08
CA ASN A 551 -20.67 -0.13 38.93
C ASN A 551 -19.54 0.73 38.31
N ILE A 552 -18.39 0.14 38.00
CA ILE A 552 -17.22 0.84 37.47
C ILE A 552 -17.18 0.76 35.95
N LEU A 553 -17.26 1.91 35.30
CA LEU A 553 -17.04 2.06 33.87
C LEU A 553 -15.59 2.48 33.59
N ASN A 554 -14.94 1.83 32.63
CA ASN A 554 -13.58 2.12 32.20
C ASN A 554 -13.56 2.84 30.84
N TYR A 555 -12.98 4.03 30.82
CA TYR A 555 -12.86 4.89 29.63
C TYR A 555 -11.46 4.89 29.02
N ILE A 556 -10.53 4.08 29.51
CA ILE A 556 -9.12 4.11 29.12
C ILE A 556 -8.74 2.92 28.26
N LEU A 557 -9.28 1.74 28.58
CA LEU A 557 -9.02 0.52 27.83
C LEU A 557 -9.63 0.66 26.43
N ARG A 558 -8.77 0.55 25.42
CA ARG A 558 -9.14 0.64 24.01
C ARG A 558 -9.06 -0.70 23.28
N SER A 559 -8.37 -1.68 23.88
CA SER A 559 -8.08 -2.94 23.22
C SER A 559 -8.21 -4.15 24.12
N ILE A 560 -8.95 -5.15 23.64
CA ILE A 560 -9.03 -6.48 24.22
C ILE A 560 -8.67 -7.50 23.13
N THR A 561 -7.80 -8.46 23.47
CA THR A 561 -7.48 -9.60 22.61
C THR A 561 -7.55 -10.89 23.41
N ILE A 562 -8.37 -11.83 22.96
CA ILE A 562 -8.53 -13.16 23.55
C ILE A 562 -8.18 -14.17 22.46
N LYS A 563 -7.16 -15.00 22.70
CA LYS A 563 -6.68 -16.01 21.75
C LYS A 563 -6.58 -17.37 22.45
N GLU A 564 -7.14 -18.41 21.83
CA GLU A 564 -7.07 -19.81 22.29
C GLU A 564 -7.45 -20.00 23.78
N SER A 565 -8.25 -19.07 24.33
CA SER A 565 -8.62 -19.06 25.74
C SER A 565 -9.91 -19.83 25.94
N LYS A 566 -10.06 -20.46 27.11
CA LYS A 566 -11.27 -21.21 27.46
C LYS A 566 -12.29 -20.22 28.02
N TYR A 567 -13.31 -19.93 27.20
CA TYR A 567 -14.52 -19.25 27.64
C TYR A 567 -15.68 -19.64 26.72
N THR A 568 -16.88 -19.55 27.27
CA THR A 568 -18.14 -19.69 26.54
C THR A 568 -18.70 -18.30 26.29
N LEU A 569 -19.04 -17.99 25.04
CA LEU A 569 -19.66 -16.71 24.71
C LEU A 569 -21.12 -16.69 25.20
N ASN A 570 -21.47 -15.72 26.04
CA ASN A 570 -22.80 -15.56 26.64
C ASN A 570 -23.13 -14.08 26.92
N ASP A 571 -24.35 -13.80 27.38
CA ASP A 571 -24.80 -12.43 27.73
C ASP A 571 -23.89 -11.75 28.76
N ASN A 572 -23.40 -12.48 29.76
CA ASN A 572 -22.54 -11.93 30.81
C ASN A 572 -21.21 -11.42 30.25
N PHE A 573 -20.67 -12.12 29.25
CA PHE A 573 -19.44 -11.68 28.58
C PHE A 573 -19.67 -10.39 27.78
N PHE A 574 -20.82 -10.26 27.08
CA PHE A 574 -21.18 -9.00 26.42
C PHE A 574 -21.36 -7.85 27.42
N LYS A 575 -22.09 -8.07 28.52
CA LYS A 575 -22.22 -7.09 29.61
C LYS A 575 -20.87 -6.65 30.17
N PHE A 576 -19.94 -7.59 30.36
CA PHE A 576 -18.58 -7.27 30.78
C PHE A 576 -17.85 -6.37 29.77
N LEU A 577 -17.95 -6.66 28.47
CA LEU A 577 -17.34 -5.82 27.45
C LEU A 577 -17.93 -4.40 27.41
N LEU A 578 -19.21 -4.22 27.75
CA LEU A 578 -19.88 -2.91 27.81
C LEU A 578 -19.37 -2.00 28.93
N LEU A 579 -18.65 -2.54 29.91
CA LEU A 579 -17.98 -1.75 30.93
C LEU A 579 -16.84 -0.90 30.35
N PHE A 580 -16.33 -1.23 29.15
CA PHE A 580 -15.23 -0.54 28.48
C PHE A 580 -15.74 0.44 27.41
N ARG A 581 -16.04 1.68 27.82
CA ARG A 581 -16.72 2.67 26.97
C ARG A 581 -15.92 3.12 25.75
N ASN A 582 -14.59 3.12 25.83
CA ASN A 582 -13.70 3.52 24.74
C ASN A 582 -13.04 2.34 24.00
N LEU A 583 -13.63 1.14 24.09
CA LEU A 583 -13.14 -0.03 23.37
C LEU A 583 -13.32 0.17 21.85
N THR A 584 -12.20 0.27 21.12
CA THR A 584 -12.20 0.42 19.66
C THR A 584 -11.64 -0.79 18.92
N PHE A 585 -10.86 -1.63 19.60
CA PHE A 585 -10.17 -2.77 19.01
C PHE A 585 -10.48 -4.06 19.75
N LEU A 586 -11.14 -5.00 19.08
CA LEU A 586 -11.55 -6.28 19.66
C LEU A 586 -11.07 -7.47 18.82
N LYS A 587 -10.45 -8.44 19.48
CA LYS A 587 -10.09 -9.74 18.90
C LYS A 587 -10.56 -10.87 19.79
N LEU A 588 -11.34 -11.77 19.22
CA LEU A 588 -11.92 -12.89 19.94
C LEU A 588 -11.64 -14.19 19.19
N TYR A 589 -11.14 -15.17 19.93
CA TYR A 589 -11.18 -16.58 19.56
C TYR A 589 -12.31 -17.22 20.36
N ILE A 590 -13.35 -17.72 19.71
CA ILE A 590 -14.51 -18.33 20.35
C ILE A 590 -14.37 -19.83 20.21
N LYS A 591 -14.35 -20.50 21.36
CA LYS A 591 -14.29 -21.96 21.42
C LYS A 591 -15.70 -22.56 21.40
N ASP A 592 -16.55 -22.07 22.30
CA ASP A 592 -17.89 -22.57 22.56
C ASP A 592 -18.85 -21.38 22.77
N ILE A 593 -20.14 -21.55 22.47
CA ILE A 593 -21.20 -20.55 22.65
C ILE A 593 -22.29 -21.15 23.54
N ASP A 594 -22.87 -20.33 24.41
CA ASP A 594 -23.97 -20.74 25.28
C ASP A 594 -25.26 -20.98 24.47
N SER A 595 -25.87 -22.15 24.63
CA SER A 595 -27.02 -22.57 23.82
C SER A 595 -28.24 -21.67 24.01
N ASP A 596 -28.50 -21.22 25.23
CA ASP A 596 -29.66 -20.40 25.53
C ASP A 596 -29.48 -19.00 24.94
N PHE A 597 -28.27 -18.46 25.01
CA PHE A 597 -27.90 -17.23 24.34
C PHE A 597 -28.01 -17.31 22.81
N GLU A 598 -27.62 -18.46 22.23
CA GLU A 598 -27.78 -18.71 20.80
C GLU A 598 -29.26 -18.71 20.38
N MET A 599 -30.10 -19.47 21.10
CA MET A 599 -31.54 -19.55 20.82
C MET A 599 -32.23 -18.19 20.93
N ARG A 600 -31.97 -17.42 22.01
CA ARG A 600 -32.56 -16.08 22.18
C ARG A 600 -32.25 -15.16 21.00
N ASN A 601 -30.99 -15.13 20.55
CA ASN A 601 -30.58 -14.27 19.44
C ASN A 601 -31.16 -14.70 18.08
N LYS A 602 -31.44 -15.99 17.86
CA LYS A 602 -32.10 -16.46 16.63
C LYS A 602 -33.50 -15.86 16.47
N HIS A 603 -34.24 -15.73 17.59
CA HIS A 603 -35.61 -15.20 17.62
C HIS A 603 -35.70 -13.67 17.70
N CYS A 604 -34.60 -12.95 17.96
CA CYS A 604 -34.61 -11.50 17.91
C CYS A 604 -34.80 -10.98 16.47
N THR A 605 -35.88 -10.22 16.25
CA THR A 605 -36.07 -9.39 15.06
C THR A 605 -35.21 -8.14 15.18
N SER A 606 -34.53 -7.78 14.09
CA SER A 606 -33.49 -6.76 14.04
C SER A 606 -33.93 -5.43 14.63
N ARG A 607 -33.19 -4.89 15.61
CA ARG A 607 -33.11 -3.43 15.77
C ARG A 607 -32.39 -2.91 14.53
N ILE A 608 -33.14 -2.19 13.72
CA ILE A 608 -32.72 -1.68 12.42
C ILE A 608 -31.44 -0.84 12.60
N ILE A 609 -30.39 -1.22 11.89
CA ILE A 609 -29.04 -0.62 11.87
C ILE A 609 -29.05 0.87 11.48
N ASN A 610 -30.16 1.35 10.92
CA ASN A 610 -30.29 2.71 10.38
C ASN A 610 -30.60 3.77 11.43
N THR A 611 -30.93 3.39 12.66
CA THR A 611 -31.03 4.34 13.78
C THR A 611 -29.83 4.13 14.70
N PRO A 612 -28.88 5.08 14.79
CA PRO A 612 -27.89 5.05 15.86
C PRO A 612 -28.68 4.94 17.16
N ASN A 613 -28.50 3.83 17.86
CA ASN A 613 -29.12 3.68 19.16
C ASN A 613 -28.27 4.55 20.08
N ASP A 614 -28.75 5.77 20.38
CA ASP A 614 -28.00 6.76 21.18
C ASP A 614 -27.55 6.21 22.55
N ASN A 615 -28.17 5.10 22.99
CA ASN A 615 -27.83 4.35 24.18
C ASN A 615 -26.55 3.48 24.06
N LEU A 616 -26.04 3.21 22.85
CA LEU A 616 -24.85 2.38 22.62
C LEU A 616 -23.59 3.26 22.53
N ILE A 617 -22.78 3.23 23.59
CA ILE A 617 -21.63 4.14 23.75
C ILE A 617 -20.34 3.60 23.10
N VAL A 618 -20.22 2.29 22.93
CA VAL A 618 -18.97 1.65 22.49
C VAL A 618 -18.89 1.58 20.97
N LYS A 619 -17.93 2.32 20.39
CA LYS A 619 -17.70 2.44 18.94
C LYS A 619 -16.52 1.59 18.49
N LEU A 620 -16.79 0.41 17.92
CA LEU A 620 -15.75 -0.49 17.44
C LEU A 620 -15.21 -0.03 16.07
N GLU A 621 -13.89 0.10 15.96
CA GLU A 621 -13.19 0.43 14.69
C GLU A 621 -12.54 -0.80 14.06
N TYR A 622 -12.16 -1.79 14.86
CA TYR A 622 -11.53 -3.04 14.44
C TYR A 622 -12.16 -4.23 15.15
N LEU A 623 -12.64 -5.21 14.39
CA LEU A 623 -13.20 -6.45 14.91
C LEU A 623 -12.57 -7.65 14.20
N LYS A 624 -11.97 -8.56 14.99
CA LYS A 624 -11.64 -9.90 14.54
C LYS A 624 -12.37 -10.94 15.38
N VAL A 625 -13.05 -11.84 14.71
CA VAL A 625 -13.67 -13.01 15.31
C VAL A 625 -13.14 -14.26 14.62
N ASN A 626 -12.61 -15.20 15.41
CA ASN A 626 -12.22 -16.53 14.95
C ASN A 626 -13.01 -17.53 15.79
N ILE A 627 -13.77 -18.39 15.13
CA ILE A 627 -14.47 -19.51 15.73
C ILE A 627 -13.63 -20.76 15.45
N LYS A 628 -13.46 -21.61 16.46
CA LYS A 628 -12.78 -22.90 16.29
C LYS A 628 -13.44 -23.68 15.15
N GLU A 629 -12.62 -24.19 14.22
CA GLU A 629 -13.07 -24.81 12.97
C GLU A 629 -14.04 -25.99 13.17
N GLU A 630 -13.85 -26.75 14.25
CA GLU A 630 -14.71 -27.88 14.62
C GLU A 630 -16.07 -27.44 15.20
N THR A 631 -16.21 -26.19 15.63
CA THR A 631 -17.46 -25.70 16.23
C THR A 631 -18.41 -25.31 15.11
N ILE A 632 -19.38 -26.18 14.84
CA ILE A 632 -20.44 -25.96 13.85
C ILE A 632 -21.48 -25.05 14.48
N ILE A 633 -21.58 -23.82 13.98
CA ILE A 633 -22.51 -22.83 14.50
C ILE A 633 -23.18 -22.13 13.33
N ASP A 634 -24.50 -22.30 13.18
CA ASP A 634 -25.33 -21.45 12.33
C ASP A 634 -25.85 -20.28 13.15
N TRP A 635 -24.96 -19.32 13.40
CA TRP A 635 -25.24 -18.16 14.23
C TRP A 635 -24.68 -16.88 13.62
N SER A 636 -25.52 -15.85 13.57
CA SER A 636 -25.20 -14.53 13.03
C SER A 636 -24.37 -13.74 14.05
N ILE A 637 -23.06 -13.82 13.96
CA ILE A 637 -22.17 -13.27 14.98
C ILE A 637 -22.19 -11.74 14.97
N LEU A 638 -22.13 -11.13 13.79
CA LEU A 638 -22.16 -9.67 13.68
C LEU A 638 -23.51 -9.11 14.08
N PHE A 639 -24.58 -9.87 13.84
CA PHE A 639 -25.90 -9.52 14.35
C PHE A 639 -25.91 -9.44 15.87
N ALA A 640 -25.38 -10.47 16.56
CA ALA A 640 -25.25 -10.43 18.00
C ALA A 640 -24.39 -9.23 18.46
N PHE A 641 -23.24 -8.97 17.83
CA PHE A 641 -22.43 -7.79 18.14
C PHE A 641 -23.18 -6.48 17.94
N SER A 642 -23.98 -6.34 16.88
CA SER A 642 -24.77 -5.14 16.60
C SER A 642 -25.85 -4.85 17.66
N ASN A 643 -26.30 -5.87 18.39
CA ASN A 643 -27.26 -5.71 19.48
C ASN A 643 -26.62 -5.08 20.72
N PHE A 644 -25.29 -5.20 20.89
CA PHE A 644 -24.56 -4.72 22.06
C PHE A 644 -23.62 -3.55 21.77
N PHE A 645 -23.12 -3.38 20.54
CA PHE A 645 -22.11 -2.39 20.19
C PHE A 645 -22.54 -1.53 19.01
N ASP A 646 -22.09 -0.27 18.99
CA ASP A 646 -22.15 0.55 17.79
C ASP A 646 -21.01 0.12 16.84
N ILE A 647 -21.38 -0.66 15.82
CA ILE A 647 -20.47 -1.15 14.78
C ILE A 647 -20.42 -0.25 13.54
N SER A 648 -21.11 0.90 13.54
CA SER A 648 -21.16 1.83 12.39
C SER A 648 -19.79 2.38 11.99
N ASN A 649 -18.85 2.46 12.94
CA ASN A 649 -17.49 2.97 12.77
C ASN A 649 -16.46 1.89 12.41
N LEU A 650 -16.92 0.67 12.14
CA LEU A 650 -16.03 -0.45 11.85
C LEU A 650 -15.29 -0.21 10.54
N ASN A 651 -13.96 -0.09 10.61
CA ASN A 651 -13.08 0.15 9.47
C ASN A 651 -12.49 -1.15 8.90
N ILE A 652 -12.18 -2.10 9.80
CA ILE A 652 -11.57 -3.39 9.46
C ILE A 652 -12.34 -4.51 10.14
N LEU A 653 -12.77 -5.48 9.33
CA LEU A 653 -13.49 -6.67 9.77
C LEU A 653 -12.74 -7.94 9.35
N ILE A 654 -12.49 -8.84 10.30
CA ILE A 654 -11.91 -10.16 10.03
C ILE A 654 -12.80 -11.24 10.64
N LEU A 655 -13.35 -12.11 9.81
CA LEU A 655 -14.19 -13.22 10.22
C LEU A 655 -13.54 -14.53 9.80
N GLN A 656 -13.38 -15.45 10.75
CA GLN A 656 -12.95 -16.83 10.50
C GLN A 656 -13.99 -17.73 11.16
N MET A 657 -14.82 -18.40 10.36
CA MET A 657 -16.03 -19.07 10.83
C MET A 657 -16.37 -20.27 9.94
N HIS A 658 -17.20 -21.18 10.47
CA HIS A 658 -17.65 -22.36 9.73
C HIS A 658 -18.48 -21.98 8.50
N GLU A 659 -19.48 -21.11 8.69
CA GLU A 659 -20.41 -20.62 7.67
C GLU A 659 -20.74 -19.13 7.87
N LEU A 660 -20.90 -18.40 6.76
CA LEU A 660 -21.36 -17.01 6.78
C LEU A 660 -22.89 -16.95 6.66
N ASN A 661 -23.54 -16.47 7.72
CA ASN A 661 -25.00 -16.38 7.81
C ASN A 661 -25.59 -15.18 7.00
N GLU A 662 -26.86 -15.27 6.59
CA GLU A 662 -27.53 -14.21 5.82
C GLU A 662 -27.54 -12.85 6.54
N LYS A 663 -27.86 -12.86 7.85
CA LYS A 663 -27.99 -11.62 8.64
C LYS A 663 -26.65 -10.89 8.74
N ASP A 664 -25.55 -11.64 8.88
CA ASP A 664 -24.20 -11.06 8.93
C ASP A 664 -23.82 -10.43 7.58
N ALA A 665 -24.11 -11.11 6.46
CA ALA A 665 -23.89 -10.56 5.13
C ALA A 665 -24.70 -9.26 4.91
N PHE A 666 -25.95 -9.22 5.38
CA PHE A 666 -26.79 -8.02 5.33
C PHE A 666 -26.23 -6.88 6.19
N ILE A 667 -25.75 -7.16 7.40
CA ILE A 667 -25.11 -6.14 8.25
C ILE A 667 -23.89 -5.55 7.55
N ILE A 668 -23.00 -6.40 7.06
CA ILE A 668 -21.78 -5.96 6.36
C ILE A 668 -22.11 -5.08 5.17
N SER A 669 -23.17 -5.40 4.41
CA SER A 669 -23.60 -4.62 3.25
C SER A 669 -23.97 -3.17 3.60
N ASN A 670 -24.36 -2.90 4.85
CA ASN A 670 -24.81 -1.58 5.33
C ASN A 670 -23.75 -0.79 6.12
N LEU A 671 -22.55 -1.33 6.35
CA LEU A 671 -21.50 -0.67 7.14
C LEU A 671 -20.77 0.43 6.35
N ARG A 672 -21.16 1.70 6.55
CA ARG A 672 -20.63 2.84 5.77
C ARG A 672 -19.15 3.16 6.00
N SER A 673 -18.58 2.75 7.13
CA SER A 673 -17.15 3.00 7.45
C SER A 673 -16.23 1.87 7.03
N LEU A 674 -16.77 0.74 6.56
CA LEU A 674 -16.00 -0.48 6.33
C LEU A 674 -15.14 -0.35 5.07
N LYS A 675 -13.81 -0.29 5.26
CA LYS A 675 -12.84 -0.16 4.16
C LYS A 675 -12.22 -1.50 3.78
N GLU A 676 -12.04 -2.39 4.76
CA GLU A 676 -11.33 -3.65 4.56
C GLU A 676 -12.04 -4.82 5.24
N ILE A 677 -12.16 -5.93 4.50
CA ILE A 677 -12.78 -7.16 5.00
C ILE A 677 -11.91 -8.38 4.69
N CYS A 678 -11.79 -9.28 5.65
CA CYS A 678 -11.17 -10.60 5.50
C CYS A 678 -12.16 -11.67 5.93
N LEU A 679 -12.43 -12.62 5.03
CA LEU A 679 -13.35 -13.74 5.26
C LEU A 679 -12.59 -15.05 5.07
N SER A 680 -12.54 -15.87 6.12
CA SER A 680 -12.09 -17.27 6.06
C SER A 680 -13.28 -18.17 6.41
N ILE A 681 -13.79 -18.91 5.43
CA ILE A 681 -15.00 -19.74 5.59
C ILE A 681 -14.63 -21.20 5.34
N TYR A 682 -14.81 -22.06 6.35
CA TYR A 682 -14.23 -23.40 6.34
C TYR A 682 -15.04 -24.43 5.53
N ARG A 683 -16.38 -24.45 5.67
CA ARG A 683 -17.21 -25.56 5.15
C ARG A 683 -18.46 -25.15 4.37
N GLN A 684 -18.67 -23.87 4.13
CA GLN A 684 -19.84 -23.40 3.36
C GLN A 684 -19.74 -23.83 1.89
N LYS A 685 -20.85 -24.33 1.33
CA LYS A 685 -20.95 -24.58 -0.12
C LYS A 685 -20.64 -23.31 -0.91
N THR A 686 -19.80 -23.42 -1.94
CA THR A 686 -19.31 -22.27 -2.73
C THR A 686 -20.44 -21.39 -3.24
N GLU A 687 -21.53 -21.96 -3.77
CA GLU A 687 -22.69 -21.20 -4.27
C GLU A 687 -23.34 -20.32 -3.20
N ILE A 688 -23.54 -20.87 -2.00
CA ILE A 688 -24.12 -20.13 -0.87
C ILE A 688 -23.18 -19.01 -0.44
N MET A 689 -21.88 -19.31 -0.33
CA MET A 689 -20.86 -18.31 -0.01
C MET A 689 -20.85 -17.18 -1.05
N LEU A 690 -20.88 -17.49 -2.34
CA LEU A 690 -20.91 -16.51 -3.43
C LEU A 690 -22.19 -15.64 -3.39
N LYS A 691 -23.35 -16.22 -3.06
CA LYS A 691 -24.60 -15.46 -2.85
C LYS A 691 -24.45 -14.46 -1.70
N ARG A 692 -23.85 -14.87 -0.57
CA ARG A 692 -23.58 -13.99 0.57
C ARG A 692 -22.57 -12.90 0.25
N LEU A 693 -21.50 -13.27 -0.46
CA LEU A 693 -20.52 -12.32 -0.95
C LEU A 693 -21.20 -11.27 -1.84
N THR A 694 -22.11 -11.67 -2.73
CA THR A 694 -22.82 -10.72 -3.61
C THR A 694 -23.53 -9.65 -2.80
N LYS A 695 -24.19 -10.06 -1.71
CA LYS A 695 -24.83 -9.12 -0.78
C LYS A 695 -23.82 -8.19 -0.11
N ILE A 696 -22.68 -8.72 0.36
CA ILE A 696 -21.60 -7.92 0.95
C ILE A 696 -21.08 -6.87 -0.03
N LEU A 697 -20.93 -7.21 -1.31
CA LEU A 697 -20.41 -6.32 -2.34
C LEU A 697 -21.34 -5.17 -2.72
N GLU A 698 -22.59 -5.15 -2.25
CA GLU A 698 -23.44 -3.96 -2.33
C GLU A 698 -22.84 -2.77 -1.55
N ASN A 699 -21.96 -3.04 -0.58
CA ASN A 699 -21.25 -2.01 0.16
C ASN A 699 -20.14 -1.35 -0.68
N LYS A 700 -20.42 -0.15 -1.17
CA LYS A 700 -19.51 0.65 -2.01
C LYS A 700 -18.30 1.22 -1.26
N PHE A 701 -18.26 1.16 0.07
CA PHE A 701 -17.15 1.70 0.87
C PHE A 701 -15.99 0.71 1.02
N ILE A 702 -16.24 -0.58 0.80
CA ILE A 702 -15.22 -1.61 0.86
C ILE A 702 -14.27 -1.41 -0.33
N LYS A 703 -13.00 -1.20 -0.02
CA LYS A 703 -11.92 -1.03 -1.01
C LYS A 703 -11.03 -2.25 -1.09
N ARG A 704 -10.95 -3.03 -0.01
CA ARG A 704 -10.10 -4.22 0.08
C ARG A 704 -10.84 -5.44 0.58
N ILE A 705 -10.60 -6.55 -0.11
CA ILE A 705 -11.15 -7.84 0.25
C ILE A 705 -10.01 -8.85 0.35
N ARG A 706 -10.05 -9.68 1.39
CA ARG A 706 -9.31 -10.93 1.46
C ARG A 706 -10.30 -12.08 1.63
N LEU A 707 -10.17 -13.09 0.78
CA LEU A 707 -10.91 -14.33 0.86
C LEU A 707 -9.91 -15.45 1.11
N ASP A 708 -10.06 -16.17 2.21
CA ASP A 708 -9.40 -17.45 2.44
C ASP A 708 -10.43 -18.55 2.12
N ILE A 709 -10.19 -19.27 1.03
CA ILE A 709 -11.07 -20.33 0.53
C ILE A 709 -10.32 -21.67 0.54
N CYS A 710 -11.05 -22.76 0.73
CA CYS A 710 -10.44 -24.09 0.69
C CYS A 710 -10.04 -24.45 -0.76
N ASN A 711 -10.99 -24.43 -1.70
CA ASN A 711 -10.77 -24.80 -3.09
C ASN A 711 -11.03 -23.62 -4.04
N LEU A 712 -10.09 -23.37 -4.95
CA LEU A 712 -10.24 -22.38 -6.02
C LEU A 712 -10.73 -23.08 -7.29
N ASN A 713 -11.98 -22.85 -7.68
CA ASN A 713 -12.65 -23.55 -8.78
C ASN A 713 -13.26 -22.57 -9.81
N ASN A 714 -13.86 -23.10 -10.89
CA ASN A 714 -14.48 -22.31 -11.96
C ASN A 714 -15.53 -21.30 -11.49
N TYR A 715 -16.39 -21.67 -10.53
CA TYR A 715 -17.38 -20.72 -9.97
C TYR A 715 -16.71 -19.49 -9.35
N MET A 716 -15.60 -19.68 -8.64
CA MET A 716 -14.84 -18.55 -8.08
C MET A 716 -14.21 -17.69 -9.18
N PHE A 717 -13.71 -18.31 -10.26
CA PHE A 717 -13.13 -17.59 -11.39
C PHE A 717 -14.13 -16.71 -12.12
N GLU A 718 -15.33 -17.22 -12.39
CA GLU A 718 -16.43 -16.44 -12.95
C GLU A 718 -16.87 -15.31 -12.01
N TYR A 719 -16.83 -15.57 -10.71
CA TYR A 719 -17.23 -14.58 -9.73
C TYR A 719 -16.23 -13.44 -9.56
N ILE A 720 -14.93 -13.69 -9.77
CA ILE A 720 -13.86 -12.69 -9.59
C ILE A 720 -14.07 -11.46 -10.49
N TYR A 721 -14.73 -11.62 -11.64
CA TYR A 721 -15.10 -10.50 -12.52
C TYR A 721 -15.99 -9.45 -11.85
N LYS A 722 -16.69 -9.79 -10.74
CA LYS A 722 -17.48 -8.83 -9.95
C LYS A 722 -16.62 -7.92 -9.07
N PHE A 723 -15.32 -8.20 -8.91
CA PHE A 723 -14.43 -7.37 -8.10
C PHE A 723 -13.73 -6.22 -8.86
N LYS A 724 -14.20 -5.87 -10.06
CA LYS A 724 -13.60 -4.81 -10.91
C LYS A 724 -13.37 -3.47 -10.20
N ASN A 725 -14.21 -3.14 -9.23
CA ASN A 725 -14.22 -1.82 -8.56
C ASN A 725 -13.43 -1.79 -7.24
N PHE A 726 -12.75 -2.88 -6.87
CA PHE A 726 -11.94 -2.92 -5.64
C PHE A 726 -10.50 -2.50 -5.92
N ASP A 727 -9.92 -1.75 -4.98
CA ASP A 727 -8.51 -1.35 -5.06
C ASP A 727 -7.61 -2.59 -4.99
N MET A 728 -7.96 -3.56 -4.14
CA MET A 728 -7.21 -4.81 -3.95
C MET A 728 -8.09 -5.97 -3.48
N VAL A 729 -7.87 -7.14 -4.07
CA VAL A 729 -8.48 -8.42 -3.71
C VAL A 729 -7.37 -9.44 -3.49
N PHE A 730 -7.35 -10.05 -2.32
CA PHE A 730 -6.46 -11.16 -1.98
C PHE A 730 -7.27 -12.45 -1.94
N ILE A 731 -6.85 -13.45 -2.70
CA ILE A 731 -7.46 -14.78 -2.71
C ILE A 731 -6.41 -15.76 -2.23
N HIS A 732 -6.58 -16.20 -0.99
CA HIS A 732 -5.80 -17.28 -0.41
C HIS A 732 -6.53 -18.59 -0.62
N PHE A 733 -5.82 -19.60 -1.11
CA PHE A 733 -6.41 -20.92 -1.37
C PHE A 733 -5.45 -22.06 -1.02
N GLN A 734 -6.04 -23.21 -0.70
CA GLN A 734 -5.33 -24.42 -0.27
C GLN A 734 -5.31 -25.51 -1.35
N TYR A 735 -6.41 -25.63 -2.11
CA TYR A 735 -6.57 -26.61 -3.19
C TYR A 735 -6.78 -25.92 -4.53
N PHE A 736 -6.19 -26.52 -5.56
CA PHE A 736 -6.24 -26.06 -6.93
C PHE A 736 -5.88 -27.21 -7.88
N GLU A 737 -6.63 -27.38 -8.96
CA GLU A 737 -6.48 -28.49 -9.90
C GLU A 737 -5.83 -28.04 -11.22
N ALA A 738 -5.14 -28.95 -11.91
CA ALA A 738 -4.31 -28.60 -13.08
C ALA A 738 -5.13 -28.03 -14.26
N TYR A 739 -6.36 -28.50 -14.46
CA TYR A 739 -7.21 -27.99 -15.55
C TYR A 739 -7.63 -26.52 -15.34
N ASP A 740 -7.58 -26.01 -14.11
CA ASP A 740 -7.95 -24.64 -13.79
C ASP A 740 -6.80 -23.63 -14.04
N LEU A 741 -5.59 -24.09 -14.38
CA LEU A 741 -4.39 -23.27 -14.64
C LEU A 741 -4.66 -22.17 -15.67
N ASN A 742 -5.39 -22.51 -16.74
CA ASN A 742 -5.73 -21.57 -17.81
C ASN A 742 -6.64 -20.44 -17.30
N SER A 743 -7.61 -20.75 -16.46
CA SER A 743 -8.53 -19.77 -15.86
C SER A 743 -7.78 -18.80 -14.94
N LEU A 744 -6.86 -19.33 -14.12
CA LEU A 744 -6.00 -18.54 -13.24
C LEU A 744 -5.07 -17.61 -14.04
N HIS A 745 -4.44 -18.12 -15.10
CA HIS A 745 -3.60 -17.33 -16.01
C HIS A 745 -4.39 -16.19 -16.67
N ARG A 746 -5.59 -16.48 -17.20
CA ARG A 746 -6.48 -15.49 -17.83
C ARG A 746 -6.85 -14.37 -16.87
N ILE A 747 -7.24 -14.70 -15.64
CA ILE A 747 -7.63 -13.69 -14.64
C ILE A 747 -6.45 -12.81 -14.23
N ARG A 748 -5.25 -13.39 -14.07
CA ARG A 748 -4.04 -12.60 -13.83
C ARG A 748 -3.71 -11.65 -14.98
N CYS A 749 -3.92 -12.08 -16.22
CA CYS A 749 -3.73 -11.21 -17.37
C CYS A 749 -4.73 -10.05 -17.40
N ASN A 750 -5.98 -10.32 -17.01
CA ASN A 750 -7.05 -9.31 -16.99
C ASN A 750 -6.97 -8.35 -15.80
N TYR A 751 -6.45 -8.82 -14.65
CA TYR A 751 -6.40 -8.07 -13.39
C TYR A 751 -5.03 -8.11 -12.68
N PRO A 752 -3.93 -7.74 -13.36
CA PRO A 752 -2.57 -8.01 -12.89
C PRO A 752 -2.17 -7.28 -11.61
N ASN A 753 -2.90 -6.23 -11.21
CA ASN A 753 -2.54 -5.40 -10.04
C ASN A 753 -3.65 -5.33 -8.97
N SER A 754 -4.88 -5.75 -9.28
CA SER A 754 -6.02 -5.65 -8.36
C SER A 754 -6.39 -6.98 -7.72
N VAL A 755 -6.04 -8.13 -8.32
CA VAL A 755 -6.30 -9.45 -7.76
C VAL A 755 -4.98 -10.20 -7.54
N ILE A 756 -4.69 -10.50 -6.28
CA ILE A 756 -3.50 -11.22 -5.84
C ILE A 756 -3.91 -12.60 -5.35
N PHE A 757 -3.32 -13.62 -5.96
CA PHE A 757 -3.48 -15.01 -5.59
C PHE A 757 -2.33 -15.46 -4.68
N LEU A 758 -2.65 -16.13 -3.57
CA LEU A 758 -1.68 -16.60 -2.59
C LEU A 758 -1.98 -18.07 -2.26
N TYR A 759 -0.99 -18.93 -2.46
CA TYR A 759 -1.14 -20.37 -2.27
C TYR A 759 -0.49 -20.81 -0.95
N GLU A 760 -1.24 -21.50 -0.08
CA GLU A 760 -0.65 -22.10 1.12
C GLU A 760 0.01 -23.45 0.77
N TYR A 761 1.35 -23.47 0.74
CA TYR A 761 2.17 -24.67 0.55
C TYR A 761 1.98 -25.66 1.70
N ASN A 762 0.93 -26.48 1.66
CA ASN A 762 0.69 -27.47 2.71
C ASN A 762 0.44 -28.91 2.22
N ARG A 763 0.32 -29.19 0.90
CA ARG A 763 0.08 -30.56 0.38
C ARG A 763 0.71 -30.88 -0.98
N LEU A 764 0.73 -32.16 -1.35
CA LEU A 764 1.22 -32.70 -2.63
C LEU A 764 0.40 -32.16 -3.80
N VAL A 765 0.98 -31.23 -4.56
CA VAL A 765 0.45 -30.76 -5.85
C VAL A 765 1.27 -31.37 -6.99
N SER A 766 0.65 -31.55 -8.16
CA SER A 766 1.34 -32.03 -9.36
C SER A 766 2.55 -31.16 -9.71
N SER A 767 3.53 -31.73 -10.39
CA SER A 767 4.74 -31.02 -10.85
C SER A 767 4.39 -29.82 -11.72
N GLU A 768 3.40 -29.95 -12.61
CA GLU A 768 2.90 -28.90 -13.48
C GLU A 768 2.40 -27.68 -12.71
N VAL A 769 1.56 -27.88 -11.70
CA VAL A 769 1.04 -26.78 -10.87
C VAL A 769 2.16 -26.13 -10.05
N LYS A 770 3.11 -26.92 -9.53
CA LYS A 770 4.28 -26.36 -8.83
C LYS A 770 5.14 -25.48 -9.73
N CYS A 771 5.41 -25.92 -10.97
CA CYS A 771 6.14 -25.13 -11.95
C CYS A 771 5.40 -23.83 -12.27
N PHE A 772 4.10 -23.92 -12.55
CA PHE A 772 3.28 -22.75 -12.86
C PHE A 772 3.23 -21.73 -11.70
N LEU A 773 2.99 -22.18 -10.46
CA LEU A 773 2.95 -21.31 -9.28
C LEU A 773 4.30 -20.59 -9.09
N LYS A 774 5.41 -21.30 -9.33
CA LYS A 774 6.77 -20.74 -9.25
C LYS A 774 7.04 -19.73 -10.37
N GLU A 775 6.66 -20.03 -11.60
CA GLU A 775 6.78 -19.12 -12.76
C GLU A 775 5.98 -17.83 -12.54
N HIS A 776 4.80 -17.94 -11.93
CA HIS A 776 3.89 -16.81 -11.71
C HIS A 776 4.06 -16.12 -10.35
N ASN A 777 5.06 -16.52 -9.55
CA ASN A 777 5.32 -16.03 -8.20
C ASN A 777 4.07 -16.05 -7.29
N ILE A 778 3.34 -17.16 -7.30
CA ILE A 778 2.18 -17.41 -6.43
C ILE A 778 2.67 -18.27 -5.25
N GLY A 779 2.86 -17.65 -4.08
CA GLY A 779 3.36 -18.31 -2.87
C GLY A 779 3.33 -17.44 -1.63
#